data_AF-A0A1E3ULD8-F1
#
_entry.id   AF-A0A1E3ULD8-F1
#
_cell.length_a   1.000
_cell.length_b   1.000
_cell.length_c   1.000
_cell.angle_alpha   90.00
_cell.angle_beta   90.00
_cell.angle_gamma   90.00
#
_symmetry.space_group_name_H-M   'P 1'
#
loop_
_entity.id
_entity.type
_entity.pdbx_description
1 polymer ?
#
loop_
_entity_poly.entity_id
_entity_poly.type
_entity_poly.pdbx_seq_one_letter_code
_entity_poly.pdbx_strand_id
1 'polypeptide(L)'
;MCEDLVHYISALDETSPKGKIDLVSPKDRDSFFQQVSDILSVENAPLGKWPSKFMPAFMQQMAVNLCIRKGTSDLFDVNGRVFSVNGPPRTGKTTLLKEIVVSNIIERAVFLADYKDPDDAFEKQAFLHGDKQENAYSQYIRGWYRLKNDRINDYSVLVTSCNNAAVENVSKELPLGTSLLNDLKPAADDTEEYRRMLDEVSGLFDSKRARTYETIHKKSAEDIYFTEYAKDLFGNEEVWGLVAAPLGKKVNISSFYNNVLSSLFWDFYAGRDFKDIRIKKYAQAREAFGRQLKVVQGLQEQLKDICDAVSAWSELARKQKESEQELFERKAEYQALMESEKLPVKKLKESLEQAVSKLEDIQKKKEIAELLLFEAEQEKETLSVKKRELLEKEADARRGTGVLGKLFNKKRAETKGQLADGYHEDVLKAEAELERVDRLLEERMQYMQEVQAEADETVQLKNEMETGIAAKQSGLHEKEKQIQEAESRLQQIKTEQNKRQPGYLETINSFTQENSVDAGTLLDSAFIDRLLSRNVKESTDAQVANPWFTKRYNREREKLFYYAMRLNKEFVLSSKSCRDNFKTLGQYWGMRPGDENERVVFHRVDREHFAGALYQTLFLLVPVLSSTFASLGKFLCDAKQAGVIGTLIVDEAGQAQPQMAVGALYRSRKAMIVGDPKQVEPVVTDDLNLLKRAFEDEALKPYKSKTVSVQSFADSLNSFGTWLDNVTDYPEWVGCPLLVHRRCISPMYDISNEISYNGIMKQQTREPDAEKERSFVYEKSQWINVTGKEKGNKNHFVEAQAQKVCEILEQAFCKSENPNLYIISPFTSVVDGMKAYIKDYKKNTAGTSLNKCDMEWMGRNIGTVHTFQGKEANEVIFLLGCDTSPEARGAIRWVNNNIVNVAATRAKFRLYVIGDEKAWQESACVKKAKTILDTFAIRKIKEILEEQLPEEEQAKALISASASLPSITSFQVNAVEDEEGSIDFSVDTSSLLQGLDPGFMSEELTKEQLGKFGFKSMADLKELPTEVQDNLLLGMKLFYLLSPVYKVYSQLDASCCAILFCKALELRMKECFEESLKAVFPEEKIRGQGKGRGSVELQNVKSNELTLGAFQAILYEKRTELGRRMAQKGKEEYGFEWWDAFVARLRECTGRRNRCCHSGLFSWKEQSYFLAEMFMRNRSDSQVRMDGILFESKIGKKLC
;
A
#
# COMPACT_ATOMS: atom_id res chain seq x y z
N MET A 1 30.99 7.93 0.39
CA MET A 1 31.25 6.90 -0.65
C MET A 1 31.71 5.59 -0.03
N CYS A 2 32.84 5.55 0.68
CA CYS A 2 33.24 4.34 1.41
C CYS A 2 32.29 4.01 2.58
N GLU A 3 31.80 5.02 3.32
CA GLU A 3 30.80 4.83 4.40
C GLU A 3 29.48 4.23 3.88
N ASP A 4 28.89 4.79 2.81
CA ASP A 4 27.67 4.25 2.19
C ASP A 4 27.84 2.78 1.75
N LEU A 5 29.03 2.42 1.25
CA LEU A 5 29.34 1.05 0.85
C LEU A 5 29.49 0.13 2.08
N VAL A 6 30.05 0.64 3.18
CA VAL A 6 30.12 -0.10 4.45
C VAL A 6 28.71 -0.32 4.99
N HIS A 7 27.83 0.68 5.00
CA HIS A 7 26.42 0.52 5.38
C HIS A 7 25.71 -0.51 4.50
N TYR A 8 25.96 -0.51 3.18
CA TYR A 8 25.44 -1.57 2.33
C TYR A 8 26.00 -2.94 2.72
N ILE A 9 27.28 -3.05 3.06
CA ILE A 9 27.87 -4.32 3.48
C ILE A 9 27.26 -4.80 4.81
N SER A 10 26.99 -3.92 5.77
CA SER A 10 26.44 -4.24 7.11
C SER A 10 24.90 -4.14 7.23
N ALA A 11 24.18 -3.96 6.12
CA ALA A 11 22.77 -3.52 6.10
C ALA A 11 21.78 -4.41 6.89
N LEU A 12 22.13 -5.67 7.16
CA LEU A 12 21.28 -6.64 7.86
C LEU A 12 21.76 -7.00 9.28
N ASP A 13 22.90 -6.46 9.72
CA ASP A 13 23.38 -6.63 11.11
C ASP A 13 22.98 -5.45 12.00
N GLU A 14 22.67 -4.29 11.40
CA GLU A 14 22.19 -3.13 12.15
C GLU A 14 20.72 -3.32 12.56
N THR A 15 20.42 -3.13 13.85
CA THR A 15 19.04 -3.13 14.38
C THR A 15 18.27 -1.91 13.87
N SER A 16 17.69 -2.03 12.67
CA SER A 16 16.81 -1.07 11.96
C SER A 16 17.37 0.36 11.80
N PRO A 17 17.33 0.95 10.60
CA PRO A 17 17.52 2.39 10.48
C PRO A 17 16.49 3.12 11.34
N LYS A 18 16.96 4.12 12.10
CA LYS A 18 16.10 5.11 12.76
C LYS A 18 15.47 5.98 11.66
N GLY A 19 14.14 6.12 11.65
CA GLY A 19 13.46 7.10 10.77
C GLY A 19 12.72 6.54 9.55
N LYS A 20 12.13 5.33 9.62
CA LYS A 20 11.27 4.81 8.55
C LYS A 20 10.01 5.66 8.34
N ILE A 21 9.74 6.01 7.08
CA ILE A 21 8.59 6.79 6.60
C ILE A 21 7.71 5.85 5.76
N ASP A 22 6.55 5.48 6.31
CA ASP A 22 5.58 4.63 5.61
C ASP A 22 4.78 5.45 4.60
N LEU A 23 4.95 5.13 3.32
CA LEU A 23 4.34 5.83 2.20
C LEU A 23 2.93 5.32 1.82
N VAL A 24 2.44 4.26 2.49
CA VAL A 24 1.12 3.66 2.21
C VAL A 24 0.20 3.78 3.41
N SER A 25 0.72 3.57 4.62
CA SER A 25 -0.02 3.64 5.88
C SER A 25 0.71 4.54 6.90
N PRO A 26 0.80 5.85 6.64
CA PRO A 26 1.48 6.78 7.53
C PRO A 26 0.78 6.85 8.91
N LYS A 27 1.58 6.92 9.98
CA LYS A 27 1.07 7.04 11.36
C LYS A 27 0.44 8.41 11.63
N ASP A 28 1.04 9.46 11.08
CA ASP A 28 0.60 10.83 11.24
C ASP A 28 0.35 11.45 9.86
N ARG A 29 -0.90 11.84 9.63
CA ARG A 29 -1.39 12.28 8.33
C ARG A 29 -0.86 13.66 7.94
N ASP A 30 -0.70 14.57 8.90
CA ASP A 30 -0.26 15.94 8.63
C ASP A 30 1.26 16.01 8.41
N SER A 31 2.05 15.25 9.17
CA SER A 31 3.48 15.04 8.92
C SER A 31 3.72 14.39 7.56
N PHE A 32 2.90 13.40 7.17
CA PHE A 32 2.99 12.79 5.85
C PHE A 32 2.68 13.79 4.74
N PHE A 33 1.65 14.62 4.90
CA PHE A 33 1.33 15.67 3.93
C PHE A 33 2.49 16.66 3.75
N GLN A 34 3.18 17.07 4.81
CA GLN A 34 4.34 17.96 4.71
C GLN A 34 5.50 17.31 3.98
N GLN A 35 5.82 16.06 4.32
CA GLN A 35 6.90 15.30 3.65
C GLN A 35 6.60 15.12 2.15
N VAL A 36 5.37 14.76 1.80
CA VAL A 36 4.94 14.58 0.40
C VAL A 36 4.95 15.91 -0.35
N SER A 37 4.48 17.00 0.27
CA SER A 37 4.47 18.34 -0.33
C SER A 37 5.87 18.84 -0.67
N ASP A 38 6.83 18.63 0.23
CA ASP A 38 8.23 18.96 0.00
C ASP A 38 8.84 18.10 -1.12
N ILE A 39 8.69 16.77 -1.04
CA ILE A 39 9.24 15.85 -2.05
C ILE A 39 8.66 16.14 -3.45
N LEU A 40 7.36 16.41 -3.54
CA LEU A 40 6.66 16.64 -4.81
C LEU A 40 6.59 18.11 -5.23
N SER A 41 7.28 19.04 -4.55
CA SER A 41 7.42 20.40 -5.06
C SER A 41 7.89 20.37 -6.51
N VAL A 42 7.27 21.20 -7.37
CA VAL A 42 7.53 21.17 -8.82
C VAL A 42 8.98 21.53 -9.15
N GLU A 43 9.67 22.30 -8.29
CA GLU A 43 11.09 22.65 -8.44
C GLU A 43 12.02 21.44 -8.26
N ASN A 44 11.59 20.47 -7.45
CA ASN A 44 12.32 19.23 -7.16
C ASN A 44 12.17 18.21 -8.28
N ALA A 45 11.28 18.46 -9.26
CA ALA A 45 11.03 17.58 -10.38
C ALA A 45 12.11 17.66 -11.49
N PRO A 46 12.23 16.63 -12.34
CA PRO A 46 13.09 16.70 -13.53
C PRO A 46 12.67 17.81 -14.51
N LEU A 47 13.64 18.53 -15.07
CA LEU A 47 13.40 19.54 -16.11
C LEU A 47 12.90 18.94 -17.44
N GLY A 48 13.13 17.65 -17.69
CA GLY A 48 12.55 16.97 -18.85
C GLY A 48 11.63 15.85 -18.48
N LYS A 49 10.98 15.31 -19.51
CA LYS A 49 10.09 14.17 -19.42
C LYS A 49 10.32 13.26 -20.61
N TRP A 50 10.19 11.95 -20.43
CA TRP A 50 10.21 11.03 -21.56
C TRP A 50 8.98 11.25 -22.46
N PRO A 51 9.13 11.27 -23.81
CA PRO A 51 8.01 11.50 -24.72
C PRO A 51 6.91 10.44 -24.55
N SER A 52 5.77 10.87 -23.99
CA SER A 52 4.60 10.01 -23.77
C SER A 52 3.39 10.86 -23.40
N LYS A 53 2.18 10.50 -23.84
CA LYS A 53 0.93 11.11 -23.35
C LYS A 53 0.74 10.88 -21.84
N PHE A 54 1.27 9.78 -21.31
CA PHE A 54 1.09 9.39 -19.91
C PHE A 54 2.12 10.07 -19.01
N MET A 55 1.67 10.40 -17.79
CA MET A 55 2.51 10.93 -16.73
C MET A 55 2.95 9.81 -15.78
N PRO A 56 4.09 9.96 -15.09
CA PRO A 56 4.40 9.13 -13.94
C PRO A 56 3.23 9.20 -12.94
N ALA A 57 2.81 8.05 -12.40
CA ALA A 57 1.86 7.99 -11.30
C ALA A 57 2.47 8.60 -10.01
N PHE A 58 1.64 8.91 -9.01
CA PHE A 58 2.06 9.56 -7.77
C PHE A 58 3.34 8.95 -7.15
N MET A 59 3.34 7.64 -6.88
CA MET A 59 4.50 6.95 -6.28
C MET A 59 5.70 6.86 -7.23
N GLN A 60 5.47 6.88 -8.55
CA GLN A 60 6.57 6.95 -9.51
C GLN A 60 7.23 8.32 -9.47
N GLN A 61 6.45 9.40 -9.38
CA GLN A 61 6.99 10.77 -9.27
C GLN A 61 7.76 10.96 -7.95
N MET A 62 7.23 10.44 -6.84
CA MET A 62 7.95 10.38 -5.56
C MET A 62 9.32 9.70 -5.72
N ALA A 63 9.35 8.49 -6.32
CA ALA A 63 10.57 7.74 -6.54
C ALA A 63 11.55 8.47 -7.48
N VAL A 64 11.05 9.15 -8.52
CA VAL A 64 11.87 9.97 -9.43
C VAL A 64 12.55 11.09 -8.65
N ASN A 65 11.80 11.89 -7.88
CA ASN A 65 12.33 13.04 -7.16
C ASN A 65 13.38 12.62 -6.11
N LEU A 66 13.08 11.57 -5.33
CA LEU A 66 13.99 11.00 -4.33
C LEU A 66 15.26 10.39 -4.96
N CYS A 67 15.19 9.87 -6.18
CA CYS A 67 16.35 9.29 -6.88
C CYS A 67 17.25 10.35 -7.53
N ILE A 68 16.66 11.40 -8.12
CA ILE A 68 17.45 12.49 -8.72
C ILE A 68 18.11 13.37 -7.67
N ARG A 69 17.47 13.53 -6.49
CA ARG A 69 17.97 14.29 -5.33
C ARG A 69 18.23 15.76 -5.62
N LYS A 70 17.22 16.43 -6.15
CA LYS A 70 17.28 17.87 -6.43
C LYS A 70 16.87 18.76 -5.25
N GLY A 71 16.01 18.26 -4.36
CA GLY A 71 15.53 19.05 -3.23
C GLY A 71 16.60 19.28 -2.17
N THR A 72 16.33 20.26 -1.32
CA THR A 72 17.30 20.80 -0.35
C THR A 72 17.01 20.39 1.09
N SER A 73 15.87 19.75 1.35
CA SER A 73 15.53 19.26 2.68
C SER A 73 16.29 17.98 3.03
N ASP A 74 16.41 17.72 4.34
CA ASP A 74 17.07 16.53 4.86
C ASP A 74 16.46 15.21 4.31
N LEU A 75 15.20 15.24 3.85
CA LEU A 75 14.51 14.11 3.24
C LEU A 75 15.22 13.52 2.00
N PHE A 76 15.99 14.33 1.27
CA PHE A 76 16.71 13.86 0.07
C PHE A 76 18.07 13.22 0.41
N ASP A 77 18.53 13.34 1.65
CA ASP A 77 19.82 12.83 2.11
C ASP A 77 19.71 11.63 3.08
N VAL A 78 18.51 11.36 3.63
CA VAL A 78 18.28 10.27 4.62
C VAL A 78 18.75 8.88 4.19
N ASN A 79 18.79 8.59 2.89
CA ASN A 79 19.15 7.27 2.35
C ASN A 79 20.60 7.14 1.90
N GLY A 80 21.43 8.16 2.13
CA GLY A 80 22.78 8.20 1.57
C GLY A 80 22.75 8.02 0.05
N ARG A 81 23.61 7.17 -0.52
CA ARG A 81 23.76 7.01 -1.98
C ARG A 81 22.94 5.88 -2.61
N VAL A 82 22.28 5.04 -1.82
CA VAL A 82 21.56 3.85 -2.30
C VAL A 82 20.07 4.04 -2.04
N PHE A 83 19.29 4.21 -3.11
CA PHE A 83 17.85 4.34 -3.02
C PHE A 83 17.19 3.08 -3.58
N SER A 84 16.22 2.51 -2.85
CA SER A 84 15.51 1.31 -3.28
C SER A 84 14.07 1.62 -3.68
N VAL A 85 13.63 0.97 -4.75
CA VAL A 85 12.26 1.04 -5.24
C VAL A 85 11.73 -0.37 -5.34
N ASN A 86 10.66 -0.66 -4.61
CA ASN A 86 9.93 -1.90 -4.77
C ASN A 86 8.98 -1.74 -5.97
N GLY A 87 9.29 -2.44 -7.05
CA GLY A 87 8.52 -2.42 -8.28
C GLY A 87 7.90 -3.78 -8.58
N PRO A 88 6.67 -4.06 -8.08
CA PRO A 88 5.90 -5.23 -8.47
C PRO A 88 5.72 -5.36 -9.99
N PRO A 89 5.23 -6.50 -10.49
CA PRO A 89 5.10 -6.71 -11.91
C PRO A 89 4.29 -5.62 -12.62
N ARG A 90 4.91 -4.94 -13.60
CA ARG A 90 4.27 -3.96 -14.49
C ARG A 90 3.68 -2.74 -13.76
N THR A 91 4.31 -2.34 -12.66
CA THR A 91 4.03 -1.08 -11.96
C THR A 91 4.78 0.14 -12.51
N GLY A 92 5.37 -0.01 -13.72
CA GLY A 92 6.04 1.06 -14.46
C GLY A 92 7.51 1.30 -14.09
N LYS A 93 8.25 0.25 -13.71
CA LYS A 93 9.72 0.28 -13.54
C LYS A 93 10.46 0.92 -14.74
N THR A 94 10.07 0.57 -15.96
CA THR A 94 10.69 1.18 -17.16
C THR A 94 10.31 2.65 -17.33
N THR A 95 9.11 3.06 -16.93
CA THR A 95 8.71 4.48 -16.91
C THR A 95 9.59 5.27 -15.95
N LEU A 96 9.81 4.75 -14.74
CA LEU A 96 10.76 5.33 -13.78
C LEU A 96 12.17 5.46 -14.38
N LEU A 97 12.69 4.41 -15.02
CA LEU A 97 14.00 4.44 -15.67
C LEU A 97 14.08 5.51 -16.77
N LYS A 98 13.06 5.60 -17.62
CA LYS A 98 12.96 6.60 -18.70
C LYS A 98 13.06 8.02 -18.15
N GLU A 99 12.33 8.35 -17.08
CA GLU A 99 12.37 9.68 -16.45
C GLU A 99 13.76 10.03 -15.88
N ILE A 100 14.42 9.08 -15.19
CA ILE A 100 15.78 9.28 -14.67
C ILE A 100 16.80 9.50 -15.80
N VAL A 101 16.68 8.74 -16.89
CA VAL A 101 17.55 8.89 -18.08
C VAL A 101 17.38 10.27 -18.71
N VAL A 102 16.15 10.74 -18.91
CA VAL A 102 15.89 12.09 -19.45
C VAL A 102 16.44 13.16 -18.53
N SER A 103 16.20 13.04 -17.22
CA SER A 103 16.74 13.98 -16.23
C SER A 103 18.26 14.09 -16.37
N ASN A 104 18.98 12.98 -16.33
CA ASN A 104 20.43 12.97 -16.44
C ASN A 104 20.93 13.56 -17.77
N ILE A 105 20.27 13.28 -18.89
CA ILE A 105 20.65 13.83 -20.20
C ILE A 105 20.52 15.36 -20.22
N ILE A 106 19.42 15.91 -19.67
CA ILE A 106 19.19 17.36 -19.67
C ILE A 106 20.12 18.07 -18.70
N GLU A 107 20.28 17.56 -17.48
CA GLU A 107 21.21 18.16 -16.52
C GLU A 107 22.63 18.19 -17.07
N ARG A 108 23.06 17.10 -17.73
CA ARG A 108 24.33 17.08 -18.44
C ARG A 108 24.39 18.12 -19.56
N ALA A 109 23.33 18.23 -20.37
CA ALA A 109 23.26 19.20 -21.45
C ALA A 109 23.37 20.66 -20.97
N VAL A 110 22.87 20.97 -19.76
CA VAL A 110 23.08 22.29 -19.11
C VAL A 110 24.58 22.57 -18.96
N PHE A 111 25.35 21.66 -18.38
CA PHE A 111 26.80 21.83 -18.25
C PHE A 111 27.53 21.85 -19.59
N LEU A 112 27.09 21.04 -20.55
CA LEU A 112 27.70 21.04 -21.89
C LEU A 112 27.42 22.35 -22.63
N ALA A 113 26.32 23.05 -22.35
CA ALA A 113 25.99 24.33 -22.96
C ALA A 113 26.90 25.48 -22.49
N ASP A 114 27.57 25.36 -21.34
CA ASP A 114 28.43 26.44 -20.82
C ASP A 114 29.68 26.67 -21.68
N TYR A 115 30.09 25.67 -22.46
CA TYR A 115 31.26 25.74 -23.31
C TYR A 115 30.93 26.38 -24.66
N LYS A 116 31.84 27.22 -25.17
CA LYS A 116 31.77 27.72 -26.56
C LYS A 116 32.41 26.75 -27.54
N ASP A 117 33.53 26.16 -27.15
CA ASP A 117 34.19 25.08 -27.86
C ASP A 117 34.13 23.80 -27.00
N PRO A 118 33.58 22.69 -27.51
CA PRO A 118 33.52 21.43 -26.77
C PRO A 118 34.85 20.90 -26.26
N ASP A 119 35.98 21.19 -26.91
CA ASP A 119 37.29 20.77 -26.42
C ASP A 119 37.75 21.53 -25.15
N ASP A 120 37.18 22.71 -24.87
CA ASP A 120 37.48 23.45 -23.64
C ASP A 120 37.00 22.69 -22.39
N ALA A 121 36.04 21.78 -22.53
CA ALA A 121 35.57 20.92 -21.46
C ALA A 121 36.59 19.84 -21.03
N PHE A 122 37.66 19.64 -21.82
CA PHE A 122 38.63 18.57 -21.60
C PHE A 122 40.02 19.10 -21.23
N GLU A 123 40.73 18.30 -20.44
CA GLU A 123 42.13 18.47 -20.11
C GLU A 123 42.92 17.28 -20.64
N LYS A 124 44.03 17.55 -21.35
CA LYS A 124 44.92 16.52 -21.89
C LYS A 124 45.82 15.97 -20.78
N GLN A 125 45.91 14.65 -20.73
CA GLN A 125 46.77 13.89 -19.84
C GLN A 125 47.80 13.11 -20.65
N ALA A 126 49.04 13.02 -20.15
CA ALA A 126 50.10 12.26 -20.79
C ALA A 126 49.97 10.75 -20.48
N PHE A 127 50.48 9.92 -21.38
CA PHE A 127 50.77 8.52 -21.07
C PHE A 127 52.09 8.42 -20.30
N LEU A 128 52.28 7.33 -19.56
CA LEU A 128 53.46 7.12 -18.71
C LEU A 128 54.46 6.14 -19.32
N HIS A 129 54.01 5.14 -20.10
CA HIS A 129 54.85 4.00 -20.49
C HIS A 129 54.78 3.63 -21.99
N GLY A 130 54.27 4.49 -22.87
CA GLY A 130 54.30 4.23 -24.30
C GLY A 130 55.72 4.32 -24.88
N ASP A 131 55.93 3.66 -26.01
CA ASP A 131 57.23 3.50 -26.69
C ASP A 131 57.54 4.61 -27.71
N LYS A 132 56.59 5.52 -27.95
CA LYS A 132 56.75 6.66 -28.87
C LYS A 132 57.08 7.95 -28.11
N GLN A 133 57.26 9.05 -28.84
CA GLN A 133 57.58 10.37 -28.28
C GLN A 133 56.58 10.79 -27.18
N GLU A 134 57.08 11.42 -26.11
CA GLU A 134 56.27 11.80 -24.93
C GLU A 134 55.61 10.60 -24.22
N ASN A 135 56.26 9.44 -24.25
CA ASN A 135 55.75 8.17 -23.70
C ASN A 135 54.39 7.76 -24.29
N ALA A 136 54.09 8.16 -25.53
CA ALA A 136 52.83 7.87 -26.19
C ALA A 136 52.80 6.48 -26.83
N TYR A 137 51.59 5.97 -27.08
CA TYR A 137 51.34 4.73 -27.84
C TYR A 137 51.07 4.98 -29.34
N SER A 138 50.92 6.25 -29.73
CA SER A 138 50.69 6.69 -31.10
C SER A 138 51.44 8.00 -31.35
N GLN A 139 52.01 8.16 -32.54
CA GLN A 139 52.63 9.38 -33.05
C GLN A 139 51.61 10.51 -33.20
N TYR A 140 50.34 10.16 -33.44
CA TYR A 140 49.23 11.09 -33.66
C TYR A 140 48.42 11.37 -32.39
N ILE A 141 48.24 10.36 -31.53
CA ILE A 141 47.50 10.49 -30.26
C ILE A 141 48.51 10.40 -29.11
N ARG A 142 49.02 11.57 -28.70
CA ARG A 142 50.08 11.69 -27.68
C ARG A 142 49.58 11.72 -26.23
N GLY A 143 48.30 11.47 -26.01
CA GLY A 143 47.69 11.54 -24.69
C GLY A 143 46.21 11.17 -24.74
N TRP A 144 45.60 11.15 -23.56
CA TRP A 144 44.17 10.91 -23.36
C TRP A 144 43.55 12.12 -22.66
N TYR A 145 42.22 12.22 -22.64
CA TYR A 145 41.55 13.41 -22.15
C TYR A 145 40.58 13.08 -21.02
N ARG A 146 40.54 13.94 -19.99
CA ARG A 146 39.57 13.91 -18.90
C ARG A 146 38.70 15.16 -18.94
N LEU A 147 37.44 15.05 -18.53
CA LEU A 147 36.57 16.21 -18.34
C LEU A 147 37.07 17.08 -17.17
N LYS A 148 37.19 18.40 -17.40
CA LYS A 148 37.59 19.39 -16.38
C LYS A 148 36.54 19.54 -15.29
N ASN A 149 35.27 19.67 -15.70
CA ASN A 149 34.14 19.74 -14.78
C ASN A 149 33.68 18.32 -14.43
N ASP A 150 34.08 17.84 -13.26
CA ASP A 150 33.75 16.50 -12.79
C ASP A 150 32.24 16.29 -12.55
N ARG A 151 31.44 17.36 -12.38
CA ARG A 151 29.98 17.26 -12.23
C ARG A 151 29.28 16.70 -13.48
N ILE A 152 29.89 16.81 -14.66
CA ILE A 152 29.36 16.20 -15.89
C ILE A 152 29.25 14.66 -15.72
N ASN A 153 30.14 14.07 -14.92
CA ASN A 153 30.17 12.64 -14.66
C ASN A 153 29.06 12.17 -13.70
N ASP A 154 28.33 13.07 -13.04
CA ASP A 154 27.20 12.71 -12.18
C ASP A 154 26.02 12.11 -12.97
N TYR A 155 26.02 12.32 -14.30
CA TYR A 155 24.89 12.03 -15.18
C TYR A 155 25.13 10.89 -16.19
N SER A 156 26.19 10.10 -16.03
CA SER A 156 26.32 8.84 -16.77
C SER A 156 25.42 7.76 -16.17
N VAL A 157 24.77 6.93 -16.97
CA VAL A 157 23.87 5.86 -16.48
C VAL A 157 24.38 4.48 -16.87
N LEU A 158 24.69 3.65 -15.87
CA LEU A 158 24.96 2.23 -16.05
C LEU A 158 23.78 1.41 -15.54
N VAL A 159 23.15 0.63 -16.42
CA VAL A 159 22.10 -0.33 -16.03
C VAL A 159 22.69 -1.73 -15.91
N THR A 160 22.38 -2.44 -14.83
CA THR A 160 22.86 -3.81 -14.62
C THR A 160 21.77 -4.74 -14.11
N SER A 161 21.92 -6.02 -14.41
CA SER A 161 21.02 -7.09 -13.98
C SER A 161 21.75 -8.44 -13.98
N CYS A 162 21.19 -9.43 -13.27
CA CYS A 162 21.62 -10.83 -13.38
C CYS A 162 21.06 -11.51 -14.63
N ASN A 163 20.02 -10.96 -15.24
CA ASN A 163 19.35 -11.54 -16.39
C ASN A 163 19.82 -10.89 -17.70
N ASN A 164 20.41 -11.67 -18.62
CA ASN A 164 20.81 -11.18 -19.95
C ASN A 164 19.63 -10.58 -20.72
N ALA A 165 18.43 -11.17 -20.61
CA ALA A 165 17.24 -10.67 -21.28
C ALA A 165 16.82 -9.30 -20.74
N ALA A 166 16.92 -9.07 -19.42
CA ALA A 166 16.62 -7.76 -18.83
C ALA A 166 17.57 -6.68 -19.35
N VAL A 167 18.87 -6.96 -19.41
CA VAL A 167 19.89 -6.05 -19.96
C VAL A 167 19.64 -5.74 -21.44
N GLU A 168 19.30 -6.75 -22.24
CA GLU A 168 18.95 -6.54 -23.65
C GLU A 168 17.66 -5.75 -23.82
N ASN A 169 16.64 -6.03 -23.01
CA ASN A 169 15.35 -5.34 -23.07
C ASN A 169 15.51 -3.84 -22.83
N VAL A 170 16.24 -3.42 -21.78
CA VAL A 170 16.49 -2.00 -21.52
C VAL A 170 17.23 -1.34 -22.69
N SER A 171 18.20 -2.04 -23.28
CA SER A 171 19.01 -1.49 -24.38
C SER A 171 18.25 -1.37 -25.70
N LYS A 172 17.25 -2.22 -25.92
CA LYS A 172 16.44 -2.25 -27.14
C LYS A 172 15.15 -1.42 -27.00
N GLU A 173 14.60 -1.28 -25.80
CA GLU A 173 13.34 -0.57 -25.57
C GLU A 173 13.51 0.95 -25.62
N LEU A 174 14.56 1.51 -25.01
CA LEU A 174 14.75 2.97 -25.01
C LEU A 174 14.92 3.56 -26.43
N PRO A 175 15.67 2.92 -27.35
CA PRO A 175 15.79 3.38 -28.73
C PRO A 175 14.57 3.12 -29.62
N LEU A 176 13.58 2.31 -29.20
CA LEU A 176 12.49 1.86 -30.06
C LEU A 176 11.46 2.97 -30.33
N GLY A 177 11.44 3.48 -31.56
CA GLY A 177 10.58 4.59 -31.98
C GLY A 177 9.10 4.22 -32.03
N THR A 178 8.73 3.02 -32.47
CA THR A 178 7.31 2.62 -32.56
C THR A 178 6.59 2.65 -31.22
N SER A 179 7.24 2.18 -30.15
CA SER A 179 6.66 2.27 -28.79
C SER A 179 6.51 3.74 -28.35
N LEU A 180 7.53 4.57 -28.57
CA LEU A 180 7.52 5.98 -28.20
C LEU A 180 6.42 6.77 -28.94
N LEU A 181 6.28 6.55 -30.25
CA LEU A 181 5.28 7.21 -31.08
C LEU A 181 3.86 6.73 -30.77
N ASN A 182 3.68 5.45 -30.44
CA ASN A 182 2.38 4.93 -29.99
C ASN A 182 1.93 5.58 -28.68
N ASP A 183 2.85 5.84 -27.75
CA ASP A 183 2.57 6.50 -26.48
C ASP A 183 2.18 7.99 -26.65
N LEU A 184 2.48 8.60 -27.80
CA LEU A 184 2.12 9.98 -28.13
C LEU A 184 0.82 10.10 -28.94
N LYS A 185 0.15 8.98 -29.25
CA LYS A 185 -1.11 9.03 -30.02
C LYS A 185 -2.21 9.74 -29.23
N PRO A 186 -2.93 10.69 -29.86
CA PRO A 186 -4.08 11.31 -29.23
C PRO A 186 -5.23 10.31 -29.06
N ALA A 187 -6.04 10.52 -28.03
CA ALA A 187 -7.29 9.82 -27.81
C ALA A 187 -8.48 10.58 -28.43
N ALA A 188 -9.63 9.90 -28.53
CA ALA A 188 -10.84 10.44 -29.14
C ALA A 188 -11.45 11.62 -28.37
N ASP A 189 -11.19 11.70 -27.08
CA ASP A 189 -11.69 12.70 -26.12
C ASP A 189 -10.72 13.87 -25.88
N ASP A 190 -9.49 13.82 -26.40
CA ASP A 190 -8.54 14.94 -26.25
C ASP A 190 -9.04 16.23 -26.91
N THR A 191 -8.59 17.40 -26.43
CA THR A 191 -8.88 18.68 -27.08
C THR A 191 -8.02 18.89 -28.33
N GLU A 192 -8.49 19.67 -29.30
CA GLU A 192 -7.76 19.95 -30.55
C GLU A 192 -6.39 20.60 -30.29
N GLU A 193 -6.31 21.51 -29.31
CA GLU A 193 -5.02 22.09 -28.89
C GLU A 193 -4.06 21.00 -28.40
N TYR A 194 -4.52 20.10 -27.52
CA TYR A 194 -3.67 19.05 -27.00
C TYR A 194 -3.22 18.05 -28.08
N ARG A 195 -4.10 17.71 -29.03
CA ARG A 195 -3.75 16.87 -30.19
C ARG A 195 -2.62 17.47 -31.01
N ARG A 196 -2.65 18.78 -31.26
CA ARG A 196 -1.58 19.48 -31.99
C ARG A 196 -0.25 19.42 -31.26
N MET A 197 -0.25 19.61 -29.93
CA MET A 197 0.98 19.53 -29.15
C MET A 197 1.55 18.11 -29.09
N LEU A 198 0.68 17.09 -29.04
CA LEU A 198 1.09 15.69 -29.16
C LEU A 198 1.73 15.40 -30.52
N ASP A 199 1.12 15.88 -31.61
CA ASP A 199 1.66 15.72 -32.97
C ASP A 199 3.00 16.45 -33.16
N GLU A 200 3.14 17.64 -32.57
CA GLU A 200 4.39 18.40 -32.60
C GLU A 200 5.54 17.61 -31.96
N VAL A 201 5.36 17.08 -30.75
CA VAL A 201 6.37 16.25 -30.08
C VAL A 201 6.61 14.96 -30.87
N SER A 202 5.55 14.31 -31.36
CA SER A 202 5.65 13.10 -32.19
C SER A 202 6.54 13.34 -33.42
N GLY A 203 6.38 14.48 -34.11
CA GLY A 203 7.20 14.87 -35.25
C GLY A 203 8.69 15.07 -34.94
N LEU A 204 9.08 15.32 -33.68
CA LEU A 204 10.48 15.45 -33.27
C LEU A 204 11.18 14.10 -33.10
N PHE A 205 10.42 13.04 -32.77
CA PHE A 205 10.95 11.70 -32.49
C PHE A 205 10.62 10.67 -33.58
N ASP A 206 9.81 11.02 -34.57
CA ASP A 206 9.57 10.21 -35.74
C ASP A 206 10.69 10.43 -36.76
N SER A 207 11.53 9.41 -36.97
CA SER A 207 12.65 9.46 -37.90
C SER A 207 12.21 9.87 -39.31
N LYS A 208 11.00 9.45 -39.75
CA LYS A 208 10.45 9.75 -41.08
C LYS A 208 9.90 11.16 -41.23
N ARG A 209 9.64 11.85 -40.12
CA ARG A 209 9.14 13.24 -40.10
C ARG A 209 10.22 14.23 -39.64
N ALA A 210 11.29 13.73 -39.03
CA ALA A 210 12.38 14.52 -38.50
C ALA A 210 13.02 15.35 -39.63
N ARG A 211 12.94 16.68 -39.52
CA ARG A 211 13.49 17.62 -40.51
C ARG A 211 15.00 17.82 -40.38
N THR A 212 15.69 16.87 -39.77
CA THR A 212 17.13 16.94 -39.50
C THR A 212 17.84 15.80 -40.22
N TYR A 213 18.85 16.16 -41.00
CA TYR A 213 19.60 15.22 -41.84
C TYR A 213 21.08 15.20 -41.49
N GLU A 214 21.71 14.07 -41.76
CA GLU A 214 23.15 13.90 -41.74
C GLU A 214 23.70 13.20 -42.97
N THR A 215 24.98 13.42 -43.25
CA THR A 215 25.71 12.64 -44.24
C THR A 215 26.37 11.45 -43.56
N ILE A 216 25.82 10.25 -43.76
CA ILE A 216 26.32 8.98 -43.22
C ILE A 216 26.57 8.04 -44.41
N HIS A 217 27.74 7.39 -44.46
CA HIS A 217 28.11 6.52 -45.59
C HIS A 217 27.97 7.20 -46.97
N LYS A 218 28.31 8.50 -47.03
CA LYS A 218 28.17 9.37 -48.22
C LYS A 218 26.73 9.56 -48.73
N LYS A 219 25.72 9.23 -47.92
CA LYS A 219 24.30 9.44 -48.23
C LYS A 219 23.68 10.38 -47.21
N SER A 220 22.73 11.20 -47.66
CA SER A 220 21.89 11.97 -46.75
C SER A 220 20.88 11.03 -46.09
N ALA A 221 20.88 10.96 -44.77
CA ALA A 221 19.96 10.16 -43.96
C ALA A 221 19.28 11.04 -42.90
N GLU A 222 18.06 10.69 -42.53
CA GLU A 222 17.33 11.33 -41.43
C GLU A 222 18.00 10.98 -40.11
N ASP A 223 18.24 11.99 -39.27
CA ASP A 223 18.99 11.79 -38.03
C ASP A 223 18.48 12.68 -36.90
N ILE A 224 18.03 12.02 -35.83
CA ILE A 224 17.66 12.65 -34.56
C ILE A 224 18.89 12.63 -33.64
N TYR A 225 19.38 11.43 -33.32
CA TYR A 225 20.54 11.21 -32.44
C TYR A 225 21.29 9.93 -32.85
N PHE A 226 22.22 10.04 -33.79
CA PHE A 226 23.01 8.90 -34.29
C PHE A 226 22.11 7.75 -34.78
N THR A 227 21.04 8.10 -35.49
CA THR A 227 19.90 7.21 -35.79
C THR A 227 20.34 6.01 -36.64
N GLU A 228 21.10 6.22 -37.71
CA GLU A 228 21.59 5.13 -38.57
C GLU A 228 22.53 4.16 -37.82
N TYR A 229 23.43 4.67 -36.97
CA TYR A 229 24.28 3.80 -36.15
C TYR A 229 23.48 2.95 -35.16
N ALA A 230 22.36 3.48 -34.64
CA ALA A 230 21.45 2.69 -33.82
C ALA A 230 20.77 1.60 -34.65
N LYS A 231 20.31 1.91 -35.86
CA LYS A 231 19.71 0.91 -36.77
C LYS A 231 20.68 -0.22 -37.06
N ASP A 232 21.93 0.11 -37.38
CA ASP A 232 22.97 -0.88 -37.66
C ASP A 232 23.31 -1.72 -36.42
N LEU A 233 23.41 -1.09 -35.24
CA LEU A 233 23.73 -1.80 -33.99
C LEU A 233 22.64 -2.81 -33.60
N PHE A 234 21.36 -2.44 -33.79
CA PHE A 234 20.23 -3.26 -33.36
C PHE A 234 19.63 -4.12 -34.49
N GLY A 235 20.01 -3.89 -35.75
CA GLY A 235 19.39 -4.51 -36.92
C GLY A 235 17.90 -4.20 -37.04
N ASN A 236 17.48 -2.97 -36.69
CA ASN A 236 16.08 -2.56 -36.63
C ASN A 236 15.88 -1.13 -37.16
N GLU A 237 15.06 -0.99 -38.21
CA GLU A 237 14.75 0.31 -38.85
C GLU A 237 13.85 1.23 -38.01
N GLU A 238 13.16 0.69 -36.99
CA GLU A 238 12.20 1.43 -36.17
C GLU A 238 12.84 2.19 -35.00
N VAL A 239 14.17 2.25 -34.90
CA VAL A 239 14.85 2.96 -33.82
C VAL A 239 14.99 4.46 -34.12
N TRP A 240 14.81 5.30 -33.09
CA TRP A 240 14.89 6.76 -33.23
C TRP A 240 16.29 7.33 -32.96
N GLY A 241 17.10 6.67 -32.13
CA GLY A 241 18.46 7.15 -31.83
C GLY A 241 19.27 6.26 -30.87
N LEU A 242 20.59 6.46 -30.84
CA LEU A 242 21.56 5.68 -30.04
C LEU A 242 21.58 6.12 -28.57
N VAL A 243 20.44 6.09 -27.88
CA VAL A 243 20.34 6.51 -26.48
C VAL A 243 20.88 5.46 -25.49
N ALA A 244 20.89 4.19 -25.90
CA ALA A 244 21.33 3.07 -25.08
C ALA A 244 22.12 2.03 -25.88
N ALA A 245 23.04 1.31 -25.25
CA ALA A 245 23.75 0.18 -25.87
C ALA A 245 24.14 -0.91 -24.85
N PRO A 246 24.05 -2.20 -25.22
CA PRO A 246 24.57 -3.28 -24.39
C PRO A 246 26.08 -3.42 -24.58
N LEU A 247 26.82 -3.57 -23.48
CA LEU A 247 28.27 -3.78 -23.47
C LEU A 247 28.66 -4.94 -22.52
N GLY A 248 29.92 -5.00 -22.12
CA GLY A 248 30.47 -6.01 -21.22
C GLY A 248 30.91 -7.30 -21.90
N LYS A 249 29.99 -8.01 -22.57
CA LYS A 249 30.36 -9.19 -23.36
C LYS A 249 31.21 -8.78 -24.56
N LYS A 250 32.24 -9.58 -24.87
CA LYS A 250 33.13 -9.32 -26.02
C LYS A 250 32.36 -9.14 -27.34
N VAL A 251 31.36 -9.97 -27.59
CA VAL A 251 30.50 -9.88 -28.79
C VAL A 251 29.78 -8.53 -28.86
N ASN A 252 29.27 -8.03 -27.74
CA ASN A 252 28.60 -6.73 -27.67
C ASN A 252 29.58 -5.58 -27.93
N ILE A 253 30.76 -5.63 -27.32
CA ILE A 253 31.83 -4.64 -27.54
C ILE A 253 32.28 -4.64 -29.01
N SER A 254 32.47 -5.82 -29.61
CA SER A 254 32.84 -5.94 -31.03
C SER A 254 31.74 -5.38 -31.94
N SER A 255 30.47 -5.72 -31.70
CA SER A 255 29.33 -5.20 -32.46
C SER A 255 29.26 -3.67 -32.36
N PHE A 256 29.34 -3.13 -31.14
CA PHE A 256 29.33 -1.69 -30.91
C PHE A 256 30.49 -0.97 -31.60
N TYR A 257 31.71 -1.51 -31.51
CA TYR A 257 32.85 -0.91 -32.19
C TYR A 257 32.66 -0.89 -33.71
N ASN A 258 32.28 -2.03 -34.30
CA ASN A 258 32.15 -2.15 -35.75
C ASN A 258 31.03 -1.26 -36.30
N ASN A 259 29.84 -1.32 -35.69
CA ASN A 259 28.65 -0.63 -36.21
C ASN A 259 28.59 0.85 -35.82
N VAL A 260 29.20 1.24 -34.70
CA VAL A 260 29.14 2.63 -34.19
C VAL A 260 30.49 3.33 -34.31
N LEU A 261 31.47 2.96 -33.48
CA LEU A 261 32.71 3.75 -33.36
C LEU A 261 33.52 3.76 -34.67
N SER A 262 33.64 2.62 -35.34
CA SER A 262 34.44 2.49 -36.55
C SER A 262 33.86 3.36 -37.68
N SER A 263 32.54 3.29 -37.89
CA SER A 263 31.80 4.10 -38.85
C SER A 263 31.86 5.59 -38.52
N LEU A 264 31.67 5.95 -37.24
CA LEU A 264 31.77 7.34 -36.76
C LEU A 264 33.11 8.00 -37.15
N PHE A 265 34.23 7.26 -37.08
CA PHE A 265 35.54 7.79 -37.48
C PHE A 265 35.60 8.17 -38.96
N TRP A 266 34.92 7.41 -39.82
CA TRP A 266 34.90 7.64 -41.26
C TRP A 266 33.91 8.72 -41.67
N ASP A 267 32.73 8.75 -41.05
CA ASP A 267 31.66 9.67 -41.45
C ASP A 267 31.92 11.10 -40.94
N PHE A 268 32.47 11.25 -39.73
CA PHE A 268 32.57 12.57 -39.09
C PHE A 268 33.98 13.01 -38.71
N TYR A 269 34.96 12.11 -38.67
CA TYR A 269 36.33 12.44 -38.25
C TYR A 269 37.39 12.20 -39.34
N ALA A 270 36.98 12.16 -40.61
CA ALA A 270 37.84 11.84 -41.75
C ALA A 270 38.94 12.87 -42.05
N GLY A 271 38.71 14.15 -41.75
CA GLY A 271 39.60 15.28 -42.09
C GLY A 271 40.20 15.99 -40.86
N ARG A 272 41.13 16.92 -41.08
CA ARG A 272 41.68 17.80 -40.01
C ARG A 272 40.76 18.98 -39.67
N ASP A 273 39.90 19.35 -40.60
CA ASP A 273 38.94 20.47 -40.58
C ASP A 273 37.54 20.06 -40.08
N PHE A 274 37.30 18.79 -39.75
CA PHE A 274 35.99 18.29 -39.31
C PHE A 274 35.40 19.13 -38.17
N LYS A 275 36.26 19.56 -37.23
CA LYS A 275 35.86 20.37 -36.07
C LYS A 275 35.37 21.74 -36.51
N ASP A 276 36.09 22.40 -37.41
CA ASP A 276 35.78 23.75 -37.87
C ASP A 276 34.42 23.79 -38.60
N ILE A 277 34.10 22.71 -39.32
CA ILE A 277 32.79 22.50 -39.95
C ILE A 277 31.66 22.34 -38.91
N ARG A 278 31.96 21.72 -37.77
CA ARG A 278 30.98 21.28 -36.76
C ARG A 278 30.66 22.32 -35.67
N ILE A 279 31.63 23.17 -35.30
CA ILE A 279 31.44 24.20 -34.26
C ILE A 279 30.20 25.07 -34.51
N LYS A 280 29.90 25.42 -35.76
CA LYS A 280 28.70 26.21 -36.11
C LYS A 280 27.39 25.47 -35.79
N LYS A 281 27.33 24.16 -36.06
CA LYS A 281 26.17 23.32 -35.74
C LYS A 281 25.99 23.19 -34.22
N TYR A 282 27.08 23.02 -33.49
CA TYR A 282 27.06 23.02 -32.03
C TYR A 282 26.56 24.35 -31.46
N ALA A 283 27.02 25.49 -31.96
CA ALA A 283 26.54 26.81 -31.52
C ALA A 283 25.03 26.99 -31.74
N GLN A 284 24.49 26.53 -32.88
CA GLN A 284 23.06 26.54 -33.17
C GLN A 284 22.26 25.62 -32.23
N ALA A 285 22.77 24.40 -31.99
CA ALA A 285 22.13 23.45 -31.08
C ALA A 285 22.10 24.00 -29.64
N ARG A 286 23.18 24.66 -29.21
CA ARG A 286 23.27 25.32 -27.90
C ARG A 286 22.24 26.43 -27.74
N GLU A 287 22.08 27.27 -28.76
CA GLU A 287 21.09 28.35 -28.73
C GLU A 287 19.65 27.80 -28.69
N ALA A 288 19.34 26.79 -29.50
CA ALA A 288 18.03 26.14 -29.52
C ALA A 288 17.70 25.50 -28.16
N PHE A 289 18.64 24.75 -27.57
CA PHE A 289 18.50 24.20 -26.23
C PHE A 289 18.29 25.29 -25.18
N GLY A 290 19.12 26.35 -25.18
CA GLY A 290 19.01 27.44 -24.22
C GLY A 290 17.67 28.21 -24.31
N ARG A 291 17.10 28.35 -25.51
CA ARG A 291 15.74 28.92 -25.68
C ARG A 291 14.68 28.02 -25.07
N GLN A 292 14.71 26.72 -25.38
CA GLN A 292 13.73 25.78 -24.83
C GLN A 292 13.85 25.62 -23.31
N LEU A 293 15.07 25.63 -22.78
CA LEU A 293 15.33 25.55 -21.34
C LEU A 293 14.66 26.71 -20.58
N LYS A 294 14.75 27.93 -21.11
CA LYS A 294 14.08 29.11 -20.54
C LYS A 294 12.55 28.98 -20.55
N VAL A 295 11.97 28.39 -21.59
CA VAL A 295 10.52 28.13 -21.66
C VAL A 295 10.10 27.18 -20.54
N VAL A 296 10.82 26.06 -20.38
CA VAL A 296 10.53 25.07 -19.33
C VAL A 296 10.72 25.67 -17.93
N GLN A 297 11.80 26.40 -17.69
CA GLN A 297 12.05 27.06 -16.40
C GLN A 297 10.98 28.11 -16.07
N GLY A 298 10.54 28.89 -17.07
CA GLY A 298 9.46 29.85 -16.89
C GLY A 298 8.13 29.21 -16.51
N LEU A 299 7.78 28.07 -17.13
CA LEU A 299 6.58 27.31 -16.75
C LEU A 299 6.73 26.65 -15.37
N GLN A 300 7.92 26.14 -15.03
CA GLN A 300 8.19 25.58 -13.71
C GLN A 300 8.01 26.63 -12.61
N GLU A 301 8.49 27.86 -12.83
CA GLU A 301 8.33 28.97 -11.89
C GLU A 301 6.85 29.33 -11.69
N GLN A 302 6.07 29.40 -12.78
CA GLN A 302 4.61 29.64 -12.69
C GLN A 302 3.90 28.55 -11.88
N LEU A 303 4.26 27.28 -12.07
CA LEU A 303 3.71 26.18 -11.28
C LEU A 303 4.18 26.24 -9.83
N LYS A 304 5.41 26.70 -9.57
CA LYS A 304 5.95 26.89 -8.23
C LYS A 304 5.16 27.95 -7.47
N ASP A 305 4.79 29.06 -8.11
CA ASP A 305 3.93 30.08 -7.49
C ASP A 305 2.58 29.49 -7.03
N ILE A 306 2.01 28.56 -7.81
CA ILE A 306 0.78 27.83 -7.44
C ILE A 306 1.05 26.89 -6.25
N CYS A 307 2.15 26.12 -6.27
CA CYS A 307 2.57 25.27 -5.15
C CYS A 307 2.73 26.07 -3.86
N ASP A 308 3.39 27.23 -3.93
CA ASP A 308 3.65 28.12 -2.80
C ASP A 308 2.34 28.70 -2.26
N ALA A 309 1.39 29.08 -3.14
CA ALA A 309 0.07 29.55 -2.75
C ALA A 309 -0.73 28.47 -1.99
N VAL A 310 -0.71 27.23 -2.48
CA VAL A 310 -1.39 26.08 -1.84
C VAL A 310 -0.75 25.70 -0.51
N SER A 311 0.58 25.70 -0.45
CA SER A 311 1.33 25.42 0.78
C SER A 311 1.06 26.49 1.85
N ALA A 312 1.08 27.76 1.46
CA ALA A 312 0.75 28.88 2.36
C ALA A 312 -0.69 28.81 2.86
N TRP A 313 -1.64 28.43 2.00
CA TRP A 313 -3.04 28.24 2.40
C TRP A 313 -3.21 27.06 3.37
N SER A 314 -2.56 25.93 3.08
CA SER A 314 -2.60 24.73 3.92
C SER A 314 -2.01 24.99 5.31
N GLU A 315 -0.91 25.74 5.38
CA GLU A 315 -0.29 26.15 6.63
C GLU A 315 -1.18 27.09 7.46
N LEU A 316 -1.90 28.02 6.82
CA LEU A 316 -2.89 28.86 7.49
C LEU A 316 -4.08 28.05 8.01
N ALA A 317 -4.57 27.08 7.24
CA ALA A 317 -5.64 26.18 7.67
C ALA A 317 -5.22 25.32 8.87
N ARG A 318 -3.98 24.82 8.88
CA ARG A 318 -3.38 24.09 10.01
C ARG A 318 -3.30 24.95 11.27
N LYS A 319 -2.72 26.15 11.16
CA LYS A 319 -2.62 27.11 12.28
C LYS A 319 -3.98 27.48 12.86
N GLN A 320 -4.99 27.62 12.01
CA GLN A 320 -6.37 27.84 12.47
C GLN A 320 -6.86 26.65 13.30
N LYS A 321 -6.74 25.42 12.79
CA LYS A 321 -7.17 24.20 13.48
C LYS A 321 -6.46 24.03 14.83
N GLU A 322 -5.15 24.27 14.88
CA GLU A 322 -4.36 24.24 16.12
C GLU A 322 -4.81 25.32 17.11
N SER A 323 -5.07 26.53 16.63
CA SER A 323 -5.57 27.63 17.48
C SER A 323 -6.99 27.38 17.98
N GLU A 324 -7.85 26.74 17.17
CA GLU A 324 -9.20 26.31 17.58
C GLU A 324 -9.14 25.22 18.64
N GLN A 325 -8.23 24.25 18.50
CA GLN A 325 -8.00 23.21 19.49
C GLN A 325 -7.43 23.78 20.80
N GLU A 326 -6.42 24.65 20.72
CA GLU A 326 -5.87 25.34 21.90
C GLU A 326 -6.97 26.11 22.63
N LEU A 327 -7.80 26.86 21.90
CA LEU A 327 -8.92 27.59 22.48
C LEU A 327 -9.94 26.66 23.17
N PHE A 328 -10.25 25.52 22.55
CA PHE A 328 -11.14 24.52 23.13
C PHE A 328 -10.56 23.95 24.43
N GLU A 329 -9.29 23.56 24.43
CA GLU A 329 -8.58 23.04 25.62
C GLU A 329 -8.56 24.07 26.76
N ARG A 330 -8.23 25.34 26.46
CA ARG A 330 -8.24 26.42 27.45
C ARG A 330 -9.63 26.67 28.04
N LYS A 331 -10.69 26.62 27.21
CA LYS A 331 -12.08 26.73 27.69
C LYS A 331 -12.47 25.55 28.57
N ALA A 332 -12.07 24.33 28.23
CA ALA A 332 -12.30 23.16 29.05
C ALA A 332 -11.57 23.25 30.41
N GLU A 333 -10.30 23.70 30.42
CA GLU A 333 -9.55 23.94 31.65
C GLU A 333 -10.20 25.00 32.55
N TYR A 334 -10.63 26.12 31.97
CA TYR A 334 -11.33 27.18 32.69
C TYR A 334 -12.63 26.65 33.33
N GLN A 335 -13.40 25.87 32.59
CA GLN A 335 -14.65 25.32 33.09
C GLN A 335 -14.44 24.27 34.18
N ALA A 336 -13.42 23.41 34.05
CA ALA A 336 -13.02 22.47 35.09
C ALA A 336 -12.58 23.19 36.37
N LEU A 337 -11.77 24.25 36.24
CA LEU A 337 -11.33 25.08 37.37
C LEU A 337 -12.52 25.75 38.04
N MET A 338 -13.42 26.37 37.26
CA MET A 338 -14.63 27.03 37.76
C MET A 338 -15.50 26.07 38.59
N GLU A 339 -15.78 24.87 38.09
CA GLU A 339 -16.56 23.89 38.84
C GLU A 339 -15.83 23.38 40.10
N SER A 340 -14.51 23.16 40.03
CA SER A 340 -13.71 22.75 41.19
C SER A 340 -13.67 23.81 42.30
N GLU A 341 -13.69 25.09 41.93
CA GLU A 341 -13.60 26.22 42.85
C GLU A 341 -14.95 26.71 43.38
N LYS A 342 -16.05 26.30 42.75
CA LYS A 342 -17.43 26.69 43.10
C LYS A 342 -17.81 26.37 44.54
N LEU A 343 -17.58 25.12 44.98
CA LEU A 343 -17.91 24.68 46.34
C LEU A 343 -16.94 25.28 47.39
N PRO A 344 -15.61 25.28 47.18
CA PRO A 344 -14.66 25.96 48.08
C PRO A 344 -14.97 27.46 48.27
N VAL A 345 -15.23 28.20 47.18
CA VAL A 345 -15.57 29.64 47.27
C VAL A 345 -16.89 29.84 47.99
N LYS A 346 -17.90 28.98 47.75
CA LYS A 346 -19.16 29.03 48.49
C LYS A 346 -18.95 28.84 49.99
N LYS A 347 -18.18 27.82 50.40
CA LYS A 347 -17.86 27.57 51.82
C LYS A 347 -17.09 28.72 52.46
N LEU A 348 -16.11 29.29 51.74
CA LEU A 348 -15.35 30.45 52.22
C LEU A 348 -16.26 31.67 52.41
N LYS A 349 -17.20 31.93 51.49
CA LYS A 349 -18.18 33.02 51.61
C LYS A 349 -19.13 32.82 52.79
N GLU A 350 -19.67 31.61 52.97
CA GLU A 350 -20.52 31.29 54.12
C GLU A 350 -19.77 31.47 55.45
N SER A 351 -18.49 31.05 55.49
CA SER A 351 -17.63 31.24 56.68
C SER A 351 -17.29 32.72 56.91
N LEU A 352 -17.10 33.49 55.84
CA LEU A 352 -16.86 34.93 55.91
C LEU A 352 -18.09 35.67 56.47
N GLU A 353 -19.29 35.32 56.02
CA GLU A 353 -20.55 35.89 56.56
C GLU A 353 -20.69 35.59 58.06
N GLN A 354 -20.34 34.38 58.49
CA GLN A 354 -20.33 34.02 59.92
C GLN A 354 -19.30 34.84 60.71
N ALA A 355 -18.08 35.01 60.19
CA ALA A 355 -17.05 35.83 60.83
C ALA A 355 -17.45 37.31 60.94
N VAL A 356 -18.09 37.86 59.89
CA VAL A 356 -18.62 39.24 59.89
C VAL A 356 -19.73 39.40 60.92
N SER A 357 -20.69 38.49 60.96
CA SER A 357 -21.76 38.51 61.98
C SER A 357 -21.19 38.39 63.40
N LYS A 358 -20.17 37.55 63.60
CA LYS A 358 -19.49 37.42 64.91
C LYS A 358 -18.79 38.72 65.30
N LEU A 359 -18.17 39.42 64.36
CA LEU A 359 -17.57 40.73 64.61
C LEU A 359 -18.60 41.79 65.02
N GLU A 360 -19.79 41.80 64.42
CA GLU A 360 -20.88 42.70 64.85
C GLU A 360 -21.31 42.44 66.30
N ASP A 361 -21.36 41.18 66.73
CA ASP A 361 -21.69 40.82 68.11
C ASP A 361 -20.54 41.13 69.08
N ILE A 362 -19.29 40.91 68.68
CA ILE A 362 -18.11 41.31 69.44
C ILE A 362 -18.04 42.84 69.58
N GLN A 363 -18.44 43.60 68.55
CA GLN A 363 -18.52 45.06 68.60
C GLN A 363 -19.51 45.52 69.68
N LYS A 364 -20.69 44.90 69.76
CA LYS A 364 -21.66 45.18 70.84
C LYS A 364 -21.09 44.84 72.22
N LYS A 365 -20.41 43.68 72.35
CA LYS A 365 -19.73 43.31 73.61
C LYS A 365 -18.67 44.33 73.99
N LYS A 366 -17.92 44.86 73.02
CA LYS A 366 -16.90 45.88 73.20
C LYS A 366 -17.51 47.21 73.65
N GLU A 367 -18.58 47.67 73.02
CA GLU A 367 -19.30 48.88 73.46
C GLU A 367 -19.81 48.73 74.90
N ILE A 368 -20.34 47.56 75.26
CA ILE A 368 -20.76 47.26 76.64
C ILE A 368 -19.56 47.22 77.59
N ALA A 369 -18.45 46.59 77.21
CA ALA A 369 -17.25 46.50 78.03
C ALA A 369 -16.61 47.89 78.25
N GLU A 370 -16.57 48.74 77.22
CA GLU A 370 -16.12 50.14 77.30
C GLU A 370 -17.01 50.97 78.22
N LEU A 371 -18.34 50.81 78.11
CA LEU A 371 -19.30 51.50 78.96
C LEU A 371 -19.17 51.06 80.43
N LEU A 372 -19.05 49.76 80.68
CA LEU A 372 -18.81 49.23 82.02
C LEU A 372 -17.48 49.74 82.57
N LEU A 373 -16.40 49.73 81.79
CA LEU A 373 -15.12 50.26 82.24
C LEU A 373 -15.23 51.74 82.64
N PHE A 374 -15.87 52.54 81.79
CA PHE A 374 -16.12 53.96 82.03
C PHE A 374 -16.98 54.22 83.30
N GLU A 375 -18.03 53.42 83.52
CA GLU A 375 -18.85 53.51 84.73
C GLU A 375 -18.03 53.22 86.00
N ALA A 376 -17.14 52.21 85.96
CA ALA A 376 -16.27 51.89 87.10
C ALA A 376 -15.21 52.97 87.32
N GLU A 377 -14.66 53.57 86.25
CA GLU A 377 -13.73 54.70 86.34
C GLU A 377 -14.41 55.92 86.97
N GLN A 378 -15.64 56.26 86.55
CA GLN A 378 -16.41 57.34 87.15
C GLN A 378 -16.77 57.06 88.61
N GLU A 379 -17.17 55.83 88.95
CA GLU A 379 -17.47 55.44 90.31
C GLU A 379 -16.23 55.57 91.21
N LYS A 380 -15.08 55.10 90.73
CA LYS A 380 -13.79 55.26 91.41
C LYS A 380 -13.43 56.72 91.62
N GLU A 381 -13.59 57.56 90.60
CA GLU A 381 -13.27 58.99 90.69
C GLU A 381 -14.19 59.70 91.70
N THR A 382 -15.49 59.40 91.65
CA THR A 382 -16.48 59.95 92.59
C THR A 382 -16.19 59.52 94.04
N LEU A 383 -15.88 58.25 94.26
CA LEU A 383 -15.49 57.72 95.58
C LEU A 383 -14.16 58.31 96.06
N SER A 384 -13.20 58.53 95.16
CA SER A 384 -11.92 59.18 95.46
C SER A 384 -12.11 60.63 95.91
N VAL A 385 -12.99 61.39 95.24
CA VAL A 385 -13.37 62.75 95.64
C VAL A 385 -14.08 62.73 96.99
N LYS A 386 -15.04 61.83 97.20
CA LYS A 386 -15.79 61.70 98.46
C LYS A 386 -14.89 61.30 99.63
N LYS A 387 -13.94 60.39 99.43
CA LYS A 387 -12.89 60.04 100.40
C LYS A 387 -12.05 61.26 100.76
N ARG A 388 -11.64 62.06 99.78
CA ARG A 388 -10.88 63.30 99.99
C ARG A 388 -11.66 64.35 100.80
N GLU A 389 -12.96 64.52 100.52
CA GLU A 389 -13.84 65.39 101.30
C GLU A 389 -14.05 64.89 102.74
N LEU A 390 -14.20 63.58 102.94
CA LEU A 390 -14.33 62.98 104.28
C LEU A 390 -13.04 63.14 105.09
N LEU A 391 -11.87 62.99 104.45
CA LEU A 391 -10.56 63.27 105.06
C LEU A 391 -10.41 64.75 105.44
N GLU A 392 -10.91 65.69 104.62
CA GLU A 392 -10.95 67.12 104.97
C GLU A 392 -11.90 67.40 106.15
N LYS A 393 -13.10 66.81 106.16
CA LYS A 393 -14.07 66.93 107.27
C LYS A 393 -13.55 66.32 108.56
N GLU A 394 -12.85 65.18 108.51
CA GLU A 394 -12.14 64.58 109.64
C GLU A 394 -11.05 65.54 110.18
N ALA A 395 -10.25 66.12 109.27
CA ALA A 395 -9.20 67.08 109.63
C ALA A 395 -9.75 68.38 110.25
N ASP A 396 -10.86 68.91 109.73
CA ASP A 396 -11.53 70.12 110.23
C ASP A 396 -12.25 69.89 111.57
N ALA A 397 -12.86 68.72 111.77
CA ALA A 397 -13.42 68.33 113.07
C ALA A 397 -12.33 68.26 114.17
N ARG A 398 -11.10 67.91 113.80
CA ARG A 398 -9.92 67.90 114.70
C ARG A 398 -9.26 69.27 114.88
N ARG A 399 -9.46 70.25 113.99
CA ARG A 399 -8.82 71.58 114.05
C ARG A 399 -9.74 72.66 114.63
N GLY A 400 -9.61 72.92 115.94
CA GLY A 400 -10.08 74.18 116.51
C GLY A 400 -10.25 74.18 118.03
N THR A 401 -9.14 74.26 118.79
CA THR A 401 -9.08 74.94 120.10
C THR A 401 -7.65 75.27 120.53
N GLY A 402 -7.26 76.55 120.42
CA GLY A 402 -6.15 77.15 121.14
C GLY A 402 -6.16 78.67 120.95
N VAL A 403 -6.01 79.55 121.93
CA VAL A 403 -5.75 79.40 123.38
C VAL A 403 -6.73 80.25 124.23
N LEU A 404 -7.50 81.17 123.62
CA LEU A 404 -8.39 82.10 124.35
C LEU A 404 -9.82 81.60 124.64
N GLY A 405 -10.26 80.48 124.05
CA GLY A 405 -11.63 79.95 124.23
C GLY A 405 -11.79 78.92 125.37
N LYS A 406 -10.72 78.53 126.07
CA LYS A 406 -10.72 77.42 127.05
C LYS A 406 -11.30 77.75 128.43
N LEU A 407 -11.93 78.92 128.61
CA LEU A 407 -12.42 79.37 129.92
C LEU A 407 -13.95 79.38 130.10
N PHE A 408 -14.78 79.05 129.10
CA PHE A 408 -16.23 79.28 129.25
C PHE A 408 -17.25 78.20 128.85
N ASN A 409 -16.91 77.01 128.29
CA ASN A 409 -17.94 75.95 128.14
C ASN A 409 -17.42 74.54 127.82
N LYS A 410 -17.48 73.62 128.78
CA LYS A 410 -16.97 72.22 128.69
C LYS A 410 -17.82 71.29 127.80
N LYS A 411 -19.06 71.67 127.47
CA LYS A 411 -20.03 70.85 126.72
C LYS A 411 -19.80 70.78 125.19
N ARG A 412 -18.87 71.59 124.64
CA ARG A 412 -18.67 71.72 123.18
C ARG A 412 -17.47 70.92 122.63
N ALA A 413 -16.62 70.37 123.50
CA ALA A 413 -15.40 69.63 123.12
C ALA A 413 -15.65 68.12 122.95
N GLU A 414 -16.49 67.50 123.78
CA GLU A 414 -16.83 66.06 123.68
C GLU A 414 -17.66 65.74 122.42
N THR A 415 -18.55 66.65 122.00
CA THR A 415 -19.38 66.47 120.80
C THR A 415 -18.60 66.53 119.48
N LYS A 416 -17.43 67.17 119.45
CA LYS A 416 -16.59 67.27 118.24
C LYS A 416 -15.67 66.05 118.07
N GLY A 417 -15.27 65.38 119.16
CA GLY A 417 -14.48 64.14 119.10
C GLY A 417 -15.26 62.95 118.52
N GLN A 418 -16.50 62.75 118.98
CA GLN A 418 -17.40 61.72 118.42
C GLN A 418 -17.71 61.95 116.93
N LEU A 419 -17.74 63.22 116.48
CA LEU A 419 -17.96 63.56 115.08
C LEU A 419 -16.74 63.21 114.20
N ALA A 420 -15.51 63.40 114.71
CA ALA A 420 -14.27 63.06 114.01
C ALA A 420 -14.07 61.54 113.88
N ASP A 421 -14.42 60.77 114.92
CA ASP A 421 -14.34 59.30 114.88
C ASP A 421 -15.38 58.70 113.91
N GLY A 422 -16.58 59.30 113.82
CA GLY A 422 -17.58 58.94 112.82
C GLY A 422 -17.10 59.19 111.38
N TYR A 423 -16.44 60.33 111.12
CA TYR A 423 -15.84 60.59 109.81
C TYR A 423 -14.67 59.64 109.48
N HIS A 424 -13.87 59.22 110.47
CA HIS A 424 -12.80 58.24 110.26
C HIS A 424 -13.34 56.85 109.87
N GLU A 425 -14.43 56.42 110.51
CA GLU A 425 -15.11 55.16 110.14
C GLU A 425 -15.71 55.23 108.72
N ASP A 426 -16.23 56.39 108.32
CA ASP A 426 -16.72 56.64 106.96
C ASP A 426 -15.57 56.68 105.92
N VAL A 427 -14.38 57.14 106.28
CA VAL A 427 -13.16 57.06 105.43
C VAL A 427 -12.75 55.60 105.21
N LEU A 428 -12.72 54.78 106.27
CA LEU A 428 -12.40 53.35 106.14
C LEU A 428 -13.43 52.59 105.29
N LYS A 429 -14.73 52.93 105.42
CA LYS A 429 -15.78 52.40 104.54
C LYS A 429 -15.58 52.83 103.08
N ALA A 430 -15.25 54.10 102.84
CA ALA A 430 -14.95 54.59 101.49
C ALA A 430 -13.69 53.95 100.89
N GLU A 431 -12.69 53.63 101.72
CA GLU A 431 -11.44 52.97 101.32
C GLU A 431 -11.67 51.50 100.96
N ALA A 432 -12.50 50.78 101.71
CA ALA A 432 -12.93 49.41 101.39
C ALA A 432 -13.79 49.35 100.10
N GLU A 433 -14.66 50.32 99.87
CA GLU A 433 -15.41 50.43 98.60
C GLU A 433 -14.48 50.80 97.43
N LEU A 434 -13.44 51.61 97.65
CA LEU A 434 -12.43 51.92 96.62
C LEU A 434 -11.65 50.68 96.20
N GLU A 435 -11.19 49.85 97.15
CA GLU A 435 -10.55 48.56 96.83
C GLU A 435 -11.47 47.60 96.09
N ARG A 436 -12.78 47.63 96.38
CA ARG A 436 -13.77 46.84 95.67
C ARG A 436 -13.91 47.32 94.22
N VAL A 437 -13.96 48.62 93.99
CA VAL A 437 -14.02 49.20 92.64
C VAL A 437 -12.70 48.98 91.88
N ASP A 438 -11.55 48.98 92.55
CA ASP A 438 -10.25 48.64 91.94
C ASP A 438 -10.22 47.19 91.42
N ARG A 439 -10.71 46.22 92.21
CA ARG A 439 -10.87 44.83 91.75
C ARG A 439 -11.85 44.72 90.57
N LEU A 440 -12.96 45.47 90.62
CA LEU A 440 -13.93 45.56 89.53
C LEU A 440 -13.34 46.18 88.25
N LEU A 441 -12.45 47.16 88.38
CA LEU A 441 -11.71 47.75 87.25
C LEU A 441 -10.74 46.74 86.63
N GLU A 442 -9.99 46.00 87.44
CA GLU A 442 -9.11 44.92 86.93
C GLU A 442 -9.92 43.84 86.19
N GLU A 443 -11.04 43.39 86.76
CA GLU A 443 -11.96 42.43 86.11
C GLU A 443 -12.52 42.99 84.78
N ARG A 444 -12.95 44.26 84.75
CA ARG A 444 -13.48 44.91 83.54
C ARG A 444 -12.38 45.15 82.49
N MET A 445 -11.16 45.51 82.90
CA MET A 445 -10.01 45.63 82.02
C MET A 445 -9.64 44.28 81.40
N GLN A 446 -9.65 43.20 82.19
CA GLN A 446 -9.37 41.86 81.72
C GLN A 446 -10.44 41.38 80.73
N TYR A 447 -11.73 41.61 81.04
CA TYR A 447 -12.81 41.35 80.10
C TYR A 447 -12.67 42.13 78.80
N MET A 448 -12.25 43.40 78.86
CA MET A 448 -11.99 44.21 77.68
C MET A 448 -10.81 43.66 76.85
N GLN A 449 -9.74 43.20 77.50
CA GLN A 449 -8.62 42.54 76.80
C GLN A 449 -9.05 41.23 76.13
N GLU A 450 -9.88 40.43 76.79
CA GLU A 450 -10.43 39.18 76.23
C GLU A 450 -11.31 39.45 75.01
N VAL A 451 -12.21 40.43 75.08
CA VAL A 451 -13.06 40.84 73.95
C VAL A 451 -12.23 41.44 72.81
N GLN A 452 -11.16 42.18 73.11
CA GLN A 452 -10.24 42.70 72.09
C GLN A 452 -9.43 41.58 71.41
N ALA A 453 -8.93 40.61 72.16
CA ALA A 453 -8.24 39.45 71.60
C ALA A 453 -9.18 38.59 70.73
N GLU A 454 -10.43 38.40 71.15
CA GLU A 454 -11.46 37.71 70.36
C GLU A 454 -11.75 38.47 69.05
N ALA A 455 -11.76 39.81 69.09
CA ALA A 455 -11.91 40.65 67.90
C ALA A 455 -10.73 40.48 66.93
N ASP A 456 -9.50 40.58 67.42
CA ASP A 456 -8.29 40.51 66.61
C ASP A 456 -8.16 39.13 65.90
N GLU A 457 -8.45 38.04 66.62
CA GLU A 457 -8.46 36.68 66.04
C GLU A 457 -9.54 36.54 64.96
N THR A 458 -10.74 37.08 65.20
CA THR A 458 -11.85 37.02 64.23
C THR A 458 -11.56 37.89 63.00
N VAL A 459 -10.88 39.04 63.15
CA VAL A 459 -10.40 39.88 62.05
C VAL A 459 -9.35 39.15 61.22
N GLN A 460 -8.42 38.43 61.86
CA GLN A 460 -7.42 37.65 61.14
C GLN A 460 -8.06 36.53 60.29
N LEU A 461 -8.99 35.77 60.87
CA LEU A 461 -9.77 34.76 60.16
C LEU A 461 -10.55 35.34 58.97
N LYS A 462 -11.18 36.51 59.16
CA LYS A 462 -11.86 37.24 58.08
C LYS A 462 -10.89 37.56 56.93
N ASN A 463 -9.73 38.13 57.25
CA ASN A 463 -8.73 38.51 56.24
C ASN A 463 -8.15 37.29 55.49
N GLU A 464 -7.95 36.15 56.17
CA GLU A 464 -7.53 34.89 55.55
C GLU A 464 -8.58 34.37 54.56
N MET A 465 -9.86 34.43 54.92
CA MET A 465 -10.97 34.04 54.03
C MET A 465 -11.08 34.98 52.81
N GLU A 466 -10.98 36.30 53.00
CA GLU A 466 -10.96 37.28 51.92
C GLU A 466 -9.79 37.04 50.96
N THR A 467 -8.60 36.77 51.50
CA THR A 467 -7.40 36.45 50.71
C THR A 467 -7.59 35.14 49.93
N GLY A 468 -8.17 34.11 50.56
CA GLY A 468 -8.47 32.83 49.92
C GLY A 468 -9.48 32.94 48.78
N ILE A 469 -10.52 33.77 48.93
CA ILE A 469 -11.48 34.09 47.87
C ILE A 469 -10.79 34.85 46.73
N ALA A 470 -10.01 35.88 47.05
CA ALA A 470 -9.29 36.69 46.07
C ALA A 470 -8.30 35.84 45.24
N ALA A 471 -7.52 34.97 45.88
CA ALA A 471 -6.57 34.10 45.20
C ALA A 471 -7.26 33.15 44.19
N LYS A 472 -8.40 32.56 44.59
CA LYS A 472 -9.21 31.68 43.72
C LYS A 472 -9.82 32.44 42.55
N GLN A 473 -10.30 33.67 42.78
CA GLN A 473 -10.78 34.55 41.72
C GLN A 473 -9.67 34.99 40.76
N SER A 474 -8.46 35.27 41.26
CA SER A 474 -7.30 35.57 40.41
C SER A 474 -6.91 34.40 39.52
N GLY A 475 -6.97 33.15 40.02
CA GLY A 475 -6.72 31.96 39.20
C GLY A 475 -7.72 31.80 38.04
N LEU A 476 -9.00 32.09 38.28
CA LEU A 476 -10.04 32.14 37.25
C LEU A 476 -9.79 33.26 36.23
N HIS A 477 -9.42 34.46 36.70
CA HIS A 477 -9.15 35.61 35.84
C HIS A 477 -7.93 35.40 34.93
N GLU A 478 -6.87 34.76 35.44
CA GLU A 478 -5.70 34.41 34.63
C GLU A 478 -6.05 33.43 33.50
N LYS A 479 -6.89 32.42 33.78
CA LYS A 479 -7.38 31.50 32.75
C LYS A 479 -8.29 32.21 31.73
N GLU A 480 -9.13 33.13 32.18
CA GLU A 480 -9.97 33.96 31.29
C GLU A 480 -9.11 34.83 30.35
N LYS A 481 -8.02 35.42 30.86
CA LYS A 481 -7.05 36.16 30.05
C LYS A 481 -6.39 35.27 29.00
N GLN A 482 -5.97 34.06 29.35
CA GLN A 482 -5.40 33.09 28.40
C GLN A 482 -6.40 32.72 27.29
N ILE A 483 -7.68 32.61 27.62
CA ILE A 483 -8.75 32.41 26.63
C ILE A 483 -8.85 33.62 25.69
N GLN A 484 -8.87 34.85 26.21
CA GLN A 484 -8.92 36.07 25.39
C GLN A 484 -7.72 36.19 24.44
N GLU A 485 -6.53 35.84 24.90
CA GLU A 485 -5.32 35.81 24.07
C GLU A 485 -5.41 34.75 22.95
N ALA A 486 -5.93 33.55 23.25
CA ALA A 486 -6.17 32.52 22.25
C ALA A 486 -7.26 32.94 21.23
N GLU A 487 -8.34 33.57 21.68
CA GLU A 487 -9.41 34.10 20.81
C GLU A 487 -8.87 35.20 19.87
N SER A 488 -8.05 36.11 20.40
CA SER A 488 -7.41 37.17 19.61
C SER A 488 -6.50 36.58 18.52
N ARG A 489 -5.66 35.60 18.87
CA ARG A 489 -4.81 34.88 17.89
C ARG A 489 -5.64 34.19 16.81
N LEU A 490 -6.70 33.47 17.19
CA LEU A 490 -7.58 32.81 16.23
C LEU A 490 -8.27 33.83 15.29
N GLN A 491 -8.69 34.97 15.82
CA GLN A 491 -9.31 36.03 15.02
C GLN A 491 -8.33 36.68 14.03
N GLN A 492 -7.06 36.85 14.42
CA GLN A 492 -6.00 37.31 13.52
C GLN A 492 -5.81 36.34 12.36
N ILE A 493 -5.72 35.03 12.63
CA ILE A 493 -5.57 33.99 11.60
C ILE A 493 -6.77 33.99 10.65
N LYS A 494 -8.01 34.05 11.17
CA LYS A 494 -9.23 34.11 10.34
C LYS A 494 -9.29 35.37 9.46
N THR A 495 -8.83 36.50 9.99
CA THR A 495 -8.75 37.76 9.23
C THR A 495 -7.73 37.64 8.09
N GLU A 496 -6.57 37.04 8.36
CA GLU A 496 -5.55 36.78 7.34
C GLU A 496 -6.04 35.81 6.25
N GLN A 497 -6.73 34.73 6.63
CA GLN A 497 -7.35 33.80 5.68
C GLN A 497 -8.37 34.51 4.78
N ASN A 498 -9.32 35.25 5.34
CA ASN A 498 -10.33 35.98 4.56
C ASN A 498 -9.69 36.98 3.59
N LYS A 499 -8.56 37.58 3.96
CA LYS A 499 -7.81 38.49 3.09
C LYS A 499 -7.14 37.76 1.90
N ARG A 500 -6.60 36.56 2.11
CA ARG A 500 -5.89 35.78 1.09
C ARG A 500 -6.81 34.91 0.23
N GLN A 501 -8.00 34.57 0.74
CA GLN A 501 -8.94 33.62 0.12
C GLN A 501 -9.29 33.93 -1.34
N PRO A 502 -9.62 35.19 -1.74
CA PRO A 502 -10.02 35.46 -3.11
C PRO A 502 -8.91 35.14 -4.12
N GLY A 503 -7.66 35.56 -3.84
CA GLY A 503 -6.52 35.32 -4.73
C GLY A 503 -6.14 33.83 -4.79
N TYR A 504 -6.25 33.12 -3.68
CA TYR A 504 -6.06 31.67 -3.63
C TYR A 504 -7.10 30.94 -4.50
N LEU A 505 -8.38 31.28 -4.36
CA LEU A 505 -9.46 30.68 -5.14
C LEU A 505 -9.35 30.99 -6.63
N GLU A 506 -8.98 32.22 -7.00
CA GLU A 506 -8.73 32.60 -8.39
C GLU A 506 -7.60 31.76 -9.00
N THR A 507 -6.49 31.63 -8.28
CA THR A 507 -5.33 30.82 -8.69
C THR A 507 -5.73 29.37 -8.91
N ILE A 508 -6.42 28.76 -7.93
CA ILE A 508 -6.86 27.36 -8.04
C ILE A 508 -7.85 27.15 -9.16
N ASN A 509 -8.88 27.99 -9.28
CA ASN A 509 -9.91 27.83 -10.30
C ASN A 509 -9.31 27.90 -11.71
N SER A 510 -8.30 28.75 -11.91
CA SER A 510 -7.57 28.80 -13.18
C SER A 510 -6.76 27.52 -13.44
N PHE A 511 -6.13 26.95 -12.40
CA PHE A 511 -5.29 25.77 -12.50
C PHE A 511 -6.07 24.45 -12.58
N THR A 512 -7.28 24.39 -12.03
CA THR A 512 -8.13 23.18 -12.07
C THR A 512 -9.22 23.26 -13.14
N GLN A 513 -9.14 24.22 -14.06
CA GLN A 513 -10.15 24.42 -15.09
C GLN A 513 -10.19 23.23 -16.07
N GLU A 514 -11.31 22.52 -16.10
CA GLU A 514 -11.49 21.37 -17.00
C GLU A 514 -11.28 21.75 -18.48
N ASN A 515 -10.77 20.80 -19.27
CA ASN A 515 -10.46 20.94 -20.70
C ASN A 515 -9.37 21.95 -21.10
N SER A 516 -8.71 22.60 -20.14
CA SER A 516 -7.49 23.38 -20.40
C SER A 516 -6.25 22.47 -20.49
N VAL A 517 -5.29 22.82 -21.35
CA VAL A 517 -3.96 22.18 -21.38
C VAL A 517 -3.06 22.64 -20.23
N ASP A 518 -3.43 23.75 -19.58
CA ASP A 518 -2.78 24.32 -18.41
C ASP A 518 -3.43 23.84 -17.09
N ALA A 519 -4.43 22.96 -17.20
CA ALA A 519 -5.04 22.32 -16.04
C ALA A 519 -4.11 21.28 -15.40
N GLY A 520 -4.15 21.18 -14.08
CA GLY A 520 -3.43 20.16 -13.31
C GLY A 520 -4.20 19.67 -12.08
N THR A 521 -3.57 18.77 -11.32
CA THR A 521 -4.11 18.26 -10.05
C THR A 521 -3.41 18.94 -8.89
N LEU A 522 -4.17 19.39 -7.89
CA LEU A 522 -3.61 19.98 -6.67
C LEU A 522 -3.11 18.89 -5.71
N LEU A 523 -2.03 19.18 -5.00
CA LEU A 523 -1.62 18.43 -3.82
C LEU A 523 -1.99 19.27 -2.59
N ASP A 524 -3.22 19.07 -2.12
CA ASP A 524 -3.78 19.73 -0.95
C ASP A 524 -4.24 18.68 0.08
N SER A 525 -4.85 19.16 1.16
CA SER A 525 -5.43 18.30 2.18
C SER A 525 -6.43 17.28 1.59
N ALA A 526 -7.30 17.71 0.67
CA ALA A 526 -8.31 16.84 0.08
C ALA A 526 -7.69 15.75 -0.82
N PHE A 527 -6.58 16.05 -1.51
CA PHE A 527 -5.81 15.06 -2.24
C PHE A 527 -5.24 13.99 -1.31
N ILE A 528 -4.64 14.38 -0.19
CA ILE A 528 -4.10 13.42 0.80
C ILE A 528 -5.21 12.55 1.40
N ASP A 529 -6.38 13.13 1.67
CA ASP A 529 -7.52 12.36 2.21
C ASP A 529 -8.02 11.32 1.19
N ARG A 530 -8.07 11.67 -0.11
CA ARG A 530 -8.37 10.70 -1.18
C ARG A 530 -7.27 9.63 -1.29
N LEU A 531 -6.01 10.03 -1.22
CA LEU A 531 -4.85 9.12 -1.30
C LEU A 531 -4.88 8.05 -0.20
N LEU A 532 -5.19 8.46 1.03
CA LEU A 532 -5.29 7.62 2.23
C LEU A 532 -6.69 7.04 2.46
N SER A 533 -7.63 7.27 1.55
CA SER A 533 -9.01 6.78 1.65
C SER A 533 -9.05 5.25 1.66
N ARG A 534 -9.95 4.69 2.49
CA ARG A 534 -10.28 3.26 2.46
C ARG A 534 -11.09 2.88 1.21
N ASN A 535 -11.69 3.86 0.52
CA ASN A 535 -12.36 3.64 -0.74
C ASN A 535 -11.31 3.36 -1.84
N VAL A 536 -11.37 2.15 -2.41
CA VAL A 536 -10.39 1.68 -3.41
C VAL A 536 -10.37 2.58 -4.64
N LYS A 537 -11.53 3.07 -5.11
CA LYS A 537 -11.64 3.92 -6.30
C LYS A 537 -11.00 5.29 -6.05
N GLU A 538 -11.37 5.97 -4.98
CA GLU A 538 -10.81 7.29 -4.63
C GLU A 538 -9.29 7.25 -4.44
N SER A 539 -8.80 6.24 -3.70
CA SER A 539 -7.37 6.05 -3.49
C SER A 539 -6.65 5.67 -4.78
N THR A 540 -7.27 4.88 -5.66
CA THR A 540 -6.70 4.57 -6.99
C THR A 540 -6.58 5.80 -7.86
N ASP A 541 -7.62 6.64 -7.93
CA ASP A 541 -7.62 7.86 -8.74
C ASP A 541 -6.53 8.84 -8.27
N ALA A 542 -6.37 9.00 -6.96
CA ALA A 542 -5.28 9.80 -6.37
C ALA A 542 -3.88 9.21 -6.68
N GLN A 543 -3.73 7.88 -6.61
CA GLN A 543 -2.46 7.20 -6.91
C GLN A 543 -2.06 7.30 -8.39
N VAL A 544 -3.03 7.37 -9.31
CA VAL A 544 -2.79 7.52 -10.75
C VAL A 544 -2.45 8.97 -11.12
N ALA A 545 -2.95 9.94 -10.36
CA ALA A 545 -2.70 11.35 -10.59
C ALA A 545 -1.22 11.73 -10.38
N ASN A 546 -0.82 12.85 -10.99
CA ASN A 546 0.49 13.47 -10.79
C ASN A 546 0.28 14.96 -10.49
N PRO A 547 0.33 15.38 -9.21
CA PRO A 547 0.05 16.75 -8.84
C PRO A 547 1.00 17.76 -9.49
N TRP A 548 0.55 19.02 -9.64
CA TRP A 548 1.28 20.16 -10.18
C TRP A 548 1.54 20.15 -11.69
N PHE A 549 1.70 18.99 -12.32
CA PHE A 549 2.02 18.93 -13.75
C PHE A 549 0.79 19.20 -14.63
N THR A 550 1.03 19.97 -15.69
CA THR A 550 0.03 20.27 -16.72
C THR A 550 0.40 19.59 -18.04
N LYS A 551 -0.58 19.47 -18.95
CA LYS A 551 -0.32 18.95 -20.30
C LYS A 551 0.70 19.83 -21.02
N ARG A 552 0.55 21.17 -20.97
CA ARG A 552 1.48 22.13 -21.60
C ARG A 552 2.90 21.96 -21.09
N TYR A 553 3.09 21.98 -19.78
CA TYR A 553 4.41 21.85 -19.17
C TYR A 553 5.10 20.55 -19.61
N ASN A 554 4.37 19.43 -19.63
CA ASN A 554 4.92 18.15 -20.07
C ASN A 554 5.35 18.14 -21.54
N ARG A 555 4.61 18.80 -22.45
CA ARG A 555 5.03 18.88 -23.87
C ARG A 555 6.33 19.67 -24.02
N GLU A 556 6.47 20.77 -23.31
CA GLU A 556 7.68 21.60 -23.37
C GLU A 556 8.91 20.90 -22.76
N ARG A 557 8.72 20.09 -21.72
CA ARG A 557 9.76 19.21 -21.13
C ARG A 557 10.23 18.13 -22.09
N GLU A 558 9.33 17.58 -22.92
CA GLU A 558 9.67 16.58 -23.94
C GLU A 558 10.43 17.21 -25.12
N LYS A 559 10.05 18.43 -25.53
CA LYS A 559 10.83 19.21 -26.50
C LYS A 559 12.22 19.53 -25.99
N LEU A 560 12.36 19.88 -24.70
CA LEU A 560 13.67 20.12 -24.08
C LEU A 560 14.57 18.89 -24.16
N PHE A 561 14.01 17.70 -23.94
CA PHE A 561 14.74 16.45 -24.11
C PHE A 561 15.28 16.27 -25.54
N TYR A 562 14.46 16.53 -26.57
CA TYR A 562 14.92 16.50 -27.96
C TYR A 562 16.10 17.45 -28.20
N TYR A 563 16.00 18.71 -27.78
CA TYR A 563 17.08 19.68 -27.97
C TYR A 563 18.35 19.36 -27.16
N ALA A 564 18.21 18.75 -25.97
CA ALA A 564 19.33 18.27 -25.19
C ALA A 564 20.11 17.16 -25.92
N MET A 565 19.40 16.21 -26.55
CA MET A 565 20.02 15.16 -27.36
C MET A 565 20.75 15.76 -28.57
N ARG A 566 20.15 16.73 -29.26
CA ARG A 566 20.79 17.46 -30.37
C ARG A 566 22.06 18.18 -29.93
N LEU A 567 22.02 18.88 -28.80
CA LEU A 567 23.17 19.57 -28.23
C LEU A 567 24.31 18.58 -27.91
N ASN A 568 23.99 17.48 -27.22
CA ASN A 568 24.96 16.47 -26.85
C ASN A 568 25.60 15.81 -28.09
N LYS A 569 24.81 15.50 -29.13
CA LYS A 569 25.32 14.98 -30.40
C LYS A 569 26.35 15.92 -31.02
N GLU A 570 26.01 17.20 -31.19
CA GLU A 570 26.93 18.16 -31.82
C GLU A 570 28.13 18.47 -30.93
N PHE A 571 28.00 18.38 -29.60
CA PHE A 571 29.13 18.46 -28.67
C PHE A 571 30.16 17.36 -28.95
N VAL A 572 29.71 16.10 -29.03
CA VAL A 572 30.58 14.94 -29.32
C VAL A 572 31.22 15.05 -30.70
N LEU A 573 30.44 15.40 -31.73
CA LEU A 573 30.93 15.50 -33.11
C LEU A 573 31.90 16.68 -33.33
N SER A 574 31.86 17.71 -32.48
CA SER A 574 32.73 18.89 -32.60
C SER A 574 34.02 18.79 -31.78
N SER A 575 34.22 17.73 -31.00
CA SER A 575 35.37 17.59 -30.09
C SER A 575 36.48 16.69 -30.64
N LYS A 576 37.72 17.21 -30.71
CA LYS A 576 38.93 16.41 -30.98
C LYS A 576 39.26 15.49 -29.79
N SER A 577 38.99 15.95 -28.58
CA SER A 577 39.20 15.20 -27.33
C SER A 577 38.33 13.94 -27.29
N CYS A 578 37.03 14.06 -27.62
CA CYS A 578 36.13 12.91 -27.77
C CYS A 578 36.64 11.91 -28.81
N ARG A 579 36.99 12.40 -30.01
CA ARG A 579 37.53 11.57 -31.09
C ARG A 579 38.77 10.79 -30.64
N ASP A 580 39.73 11.46 -30.03
CA ASP A 580 41.01 10.84 -29.63
C ASP A 580 40.79 9.82 -28.50
N ASN A 581 39.89 10.11 -27.55
CA ASN A 581 39.47 9.15 -26.54
C ASN A 581 38.78 7.93 -27.15
N PHE A 582 37.88 8.08 -28.12
CA PHE A 582 37.23 6.93 -28.80
C PHE A 582 38.22 6.08 -29.59
N LYS A 583 39.22 6.71 -30.24
CA LYS A 583 40.29 5.97 -30.91
C LYS A 583 41.12 5.16 -29.93
N THR A 584 41.51 5.78 -28.81
CA THR A 584 42.23 5.13 -27.71
C THR A 584 41.41 3.99 -27.11
N LEU A 585 40.09 4.17 -26.95
CA LEU A 585 39.17 3.14 -26.47
C LEU A 585 39.10 1.94 -27.42
N GLY A 586 39.04 2.18 -28.74
CA GLY A 586 39.09 1.13 -29.75
C GLY A 586 40.40 0.34 -29.74
N GLN A 587 41.53 1.02 -29.52
CA GLN A 587 42.85 0.39 -29.35
C GLN A 587 42.90 -0.43 -28.05
N TYR A 588 42.40 0.14 -26.95
CA TYR A 588 42.34 -0.53 -25.65
C TYR A 588 41.49 -1.80 -25.69
N TRP A 589 40.36 -1.79 -26.40
CA TRP A 589 39.56 -2.99 -26.65
C TRP A 589 40.21 -3.98 -27.64
N GLY A 590 41.31 -3.60 -28.29
CA GLY A 590 42.00 -4.41 -29.29
C GLY A 590 41.24 -4.56 -30.61
N MET A 591 40.30 -3.64 -30.89
CA MET A 591 39.50 -3.63 -32.13
C MET A 591 40.06 -2.66 -33.17
N ARG A 592 40.95 -1.74 -32.76
CA ARG A 592 41.67 -0.81 -33.62
C ARG A 592 43.17 -1.07 -33.55
N PRO A 593 43.88 -1.23 -34.68
CA PRO A 593 45.34 -1.27 -34.66
C PRO A 593 45.95 0.10 -34.36
N GLY A 594 47.22 0.10 -33.96
CA GLY A 594 48.08 1.26 -33.81
C GLY A 594 48.61 1.76 -35.16
N ASP A 595 49.54 2.71 -35.11
CA ASP A 595 50.05 3.40 -36.30
C ASP A 595 50.78 2.46 -37.27
N GLU A 596 51.44 1.42 -36.75
CA GLU A 596 52.17 0.39 -37.53
C GLU A 596 51.27 -0.77 -37.98
N ASN A 597 49.94 -0.60 -37.89
CA ASN A 597 48.92 -1.61 -38.18
C ASN A 597 48.98 -2.86 -37.25
N GLU A 598 49.65 -2.75 -36.11
CA GLU A 598 49.76 -3.79 -35.08
C GLU A 598 48.84 -3.51 -33.89
N ARG A 599 48.59 -4.53 -33.04
CA ARG A 599 47.77 -4.35 -31.84
C ARG A 599 48.54 -3.55 -30.78
N VAL A 600 47.96 -2.44 -30.31
CA VAL A 600 48.51 -1.68 -29.19
C VAL A 600 48.33 -2.44 -27.87
N VAL A 601 49.42 -2.60 -27.12
CA VAL A 601 49.40 -3.18 -25.77
C VAL A 601 49.73 -2.09 -24.76
N PHE A 602 48.69 -1.57 -24.11
CA PHE A 602 48.85 -0.55 -23.07
C PHE A 602 49.42 -1.14 -21.78
N HIS A 603 50.35 -0.42 -21.16
CA HIS A 603 50.87 -0.78 -19.84
C HIS A 603 49.75 -0.77 -18.79
N ARG A 604 49.86 -1.63 -17.78
CA ARG A 604 48.82 -1.76 -16.74
C ARG A 604 48.49 -0.43 -16.06
N VAL A 605 49.51 0.34 -15.68
CA VAL A 605 49.34 1.63 -14.99
C VAL A 605 48.59 2.63 -15.88
N ASP A 606 48.93 2.71 -17.16
CA ASP A 606 48.24 3.59 -18.10
C ASP A 606 46.77 3.20 -18.26
N ARG A 607 46.47 1.89 -18.41
CA ARG A 607 45.08 1.40 -18.47
C ARG A 607 44.28 1.81 -17.24
N GLU A 608 44.86 1.66 -16.05
CA GLU A 608 44.20 2.01 -14.79
C GLU A 608 43.96 3.54 -14.65
N HIS A 609 44.78 4.38 -15.28
CA HIS A 609 44.61 5.83 -15.29
C HIS A 609 43.57 6.32 -16.30
N PHE A 610 43.61 5.84 -17.55
CA PHE A 610 42.74 6.39 -18.60
C PHE A 610 41.36 5.72 -18.67
N ALA A 611 41.20 4.46 -18.21
CA ALA A 611 39.99 3.68 -18.49
C ALA A 611 38.71 4.37 -18.00
N GLY A 612 38.74 4.96 -16.80
CA GLY A 612 37.59 5.71 -16.26
C GLY A 612 37.20 6.89 -17.16
N ALA A 613 38.16 7.71 -17.56
CA ALA A 613 37.93 8.87 -18.42
C ALA A 613 37.46 8.50 -19.83
N LEU A 614 37.95 7.39 -20.40
CA LEU A 614 37.47 6.87 -21.68
C LEU A 614 36.00 6.44 -21.60
N TYR A 615 35.60 5.75 -20.53
CA TYR A 615 34.20 5.39 -20.32
C TYR A 615 33.30 6.61 -20.06
N GLN A 616 33.77 7.59 -19.29
CA GLN A 616 33.06 8.87 -19.10
C GLN A 616 32.82 9.58 -20.44
N THR A 617 33.82 9.57 -21.33
CA THR A 617 33.66 10.10 -22.69
C THR A 617 32.66 9.28 -23.52
N LEU A 618 32.67 7.95 -23.38
CA LEU A 618 31.71 7.07 -24.04
C LEU A 618 30.26 7.36 -23.63
N PHE A 619 30.02 7.73 -22.36
CA PHE A 619 28.69 8.13 -21.89
C PHE A 619 28.15 9.43 -22.51
N LEU A 620 29.01 10.25 -23.11
CA LEU A 620 28.57 11.41 -23.90
C LEU A 620 27.97 10.95 -25.24
N LEU A 621 28.58 9.95 -25.89
CA LEU A 621 28.07 9.36 -27.13
C LEU A 621 26.82 8.52 -26.89
N VAL A 622 26.85 7.63 -25.89
CA VAL A 622 25.72 6.75 -25.52
C VAL A 622 25.36 6.98 -24.05
N PRO A 623 24.29 7.75 -23.76
CA PRO A 623 23.93 8.12 -22.40
C PRO A 623 23.72 6.95 -21.43
N VAL A 624 23.20 5.82 -21.93
CA VAL A 624 22.89 4.64 -21.13
C VAL A 624 23.70 3.44 -21.61
N LEU A 625 24.55 2.89 -20.75
CA LEU A 625 25.24 1.62 -21.01
C LEU A 625 24.60 0.53 -20.16
N SER A 626 24.47 -0.66 -20.72
CA SER A 626 23.96 -1.81 -19.96
C SER A 626 24.96 -2.98 -19.95
N SER A 627 25.04 -3.70 -18.84
CA SER A 627 25.88 -4.90 -18.72
C SER A 627 25.34 -5.81 -17.63
N THR A 628 25.48 -7.13 -17.80
CA THR A 628 25.20 -8.06 -16.70
C THR A 628 26.24 -7.99 -15.61
N PHE A 629 25.86 -8.30 -14.36
CA PHE A 629 26.82 -8.41 -13.25
C PHE A 629 27.98 -9.37 -13.57
N ALA A 630 27.70 -10.49 -14.24
CA ALA A 630 28.69 -11.48 -14.66
C ALA A 630 29.76 -10.92 -15.62
N SER A 631 29.41 -9.93 -16.45
CA SER A 631 30.35 -9.32 -17.41
C SER A 631 30.98 -8.04 -16.87
N LEU A 632 30.33 -7.37 -15.92
CA LEU A 632 30.69 -6.04 -15.45
C LEU A 632 32.08 -6.01 -14.82
N GLY A 633 32.42 -7.02 -14.01
CA GLY A 633 33.73 -7.10 -13.34
C GLY A 633 34.91 -7.15 -14.32
N LYS A 634 34.76 -7.84 -15.46
CA LYS A 634 35.77 -7.87 -16.53
C LYS A 634 35.76 -6.58 -17.35
N PHE A 635 34.57 -6.07 -17.66
CA PHE A 635 34.39 -4.85 -18.46
C PHE A 635 35.04 -3.62 -17.82
N LEU A 636 34.87 -3.46 -16.51
CA LEU A 636 35.38 -2.33 -15.73
C LEU A 636 36.57 -2.73 -14.84
N CYS A 637 37.35 -3.74 -15.25
CA CYS A 637 38.44 -4.27 -14.42
C CYS A 637 39.53 -3.23 -14.14
N ASP A 638 39.88 -2.41 -15.14
CA ASP A 638 40.93 -1.38 -15.06
C ASP A 638 40.41 -0.03 -14.52
N ALA A 639 39.09 0.18 -14.42
CA ALA A 639 38.51 1.43 -13.89
C ALA A 639 38.55 1.47 -12.34
N LYS A 640 39.74 1.47 -11.72
CA LYS A 640 39.95 1.26 -10.27
C LYS A 640 39.44 2.39 -9.36
N GLN A 641 39.24 3.59 -9.90
CA GLN A 641 38.80 4.76 -9.14
C GLN A 641 37.34 4.61 -8.67
N ALA A 642 37.02 5.21 -7.52
CA ALA A 642 35.67 5.25 -6.99
C ALA A 642 34.86 6.37 -7.67
N GLY A 643 33.55 6.19 -7.86
CA GLY A 643 32.67 7.22 -8.46
C GLY A 643 32.97 7.59 -9.93
N VAL A 644 33.53 6.66 -10.71
CA VAL A 644 33.73 6.83 -12.16
C VAL A 644 32.40 7.00 -12.90
N ILE A 645 31.34 6.34 -12.42
CA ILE A 645 29.99 6.33 -12.98
C ILE A 645 29.08 7.20 -12.10
N GLY A 646 28.29 8.09 -12.69
CA GLY A 646 27.27 8.86 -12.00
C GLY A 646 26.20 8.01 -11.34
N THR A 647 25.33 7.40 -12.13
CA THR A 647 24.16 6.64 -11.65
C THR A 647 24.26 5.17 -12.04
N LEU A 648 24.24 4.28 -11.05
CA LEU A 648 23.97 2.86 -11.23
C LEU A 648 22.48 2.58 -11.12
N ILE A 649 21.92 1.84 -12.06
CA ILE A 649 20.57 1.29 -11.95
C ILE A 649 20.69 -0.23 -11.93
N VAL A 650 20.24 -0.86 -10.86
CA VAL A 650 20.13 -2.32 -10.79
C VAL A 650 18.68 -2.69 -11.06
N ASP A 651 18.42 -3.32 -12.20
CA ASP A 651 17.09 -3.83 -12.56
C ASP A 651 16.97 -5.33 -12.24
N GLU A 652 15.77 -5.74 -11.84
CA GLU A 652 15.48 -7.08 -11.30
C GLU A 652 16.38 -7.43 -10.09
N ALA A 653 16.63 -6.44 -9.22
CA ALA A 653 17.54 -6.57 -8.07
C ALA A 653 17.14 -7.67 -7.07
N GLY A 654 15.87 -8.07 -7.03
CA GLY A 654 15.36 -9.19 -6.23
C GLY A 654 15.98 -10.55 -6.60
N GLN A 655 16.57 -10.67 -7.80
CA GLN A 655 17.25 -11.90 -8.26
C GLN A 655 18.78 -11.80 -8.19
N ALA A 656 19.31 -10.65 -7.81
CA ALA A 656 20.74 -10.46 -7.67
C ALA A 656 21.16 -10.76 -6.24
N GLN A 657 22.26 -11.47 -6.07
CA GLN A 657 22.83 -11.66 -4.75
C GLN A 657 23.62 -10.41 -4.31
N PRO A 658 23.58 -10.03 -3.03
CA PRO A 658 24.11 -8.76 -2.52
C PRO A 658 25.56 -8.46 -2.94
N GLN A 659 26.46 -9.45 -2.84
CA GLN A 659 27.88 -9.27 -3.13
C GLN A 659 28.19 -8.93 -4.60
N MET A 660 27.27 -9.24 -5.53
CA MET A 660 27.45 -8.91 -6.95
C MET A 660 27.42 -7.39 -7.19
N ALA A 661 26.72 -6.65 -6.34
CA ALA A 661 26.54 -5.21 -6.47
C ALA A 661 27.74 -4.39 -5.98
N VAL A 662 28.55 -4.92 -5.05
CA VAL A 662 29.61 -4.19 -4.33
C VAL A 662 30.57 -3.45 -5.27
N GLY A 663 31.09 -4.14 -6.29
CA GLY A 663 32.02 -3.54 -7.26
C GLY A 663 31.37 -2.46 -8.13
N ALA A 664 30.09 -2.61 -8.45
CA ALA A 664 29.33 -1.62 -9.21
C ALA A 664 29.02 -0.38 -8.35
N LEU A 665 28.59 -0.60 -7.10
CA LEU A 665 28.32 0.44 -6.11
C LEU A 665 29.57 1.29 -5.84
N TYR A 666 30.72 0.65 -5.62
CA TYR A 666 32.00 1.35 -5.41
C TYR A 666 32.38 2.29 -6.57
N ARG A 667 32.12 1.88 -7.81
CA ARG A 667 32.41 2.70 -9.00
C ARG A 667 31.35 3.77 -9.26
N SER A 668 30.26 3.80 -8.49
CA SER A 668 29.10 4.65 -8.78
C SER A 668 28.93 5.76 -7.73
N ARG A 669 28.45 6.93 -8.15
CA ARG A 669 28.22 8.07 -7.24
C ARG A 669 26.90 7.94 -6.50
N LYS A 670 25.88 7.41 -7.16
CA LYS A 670 24.58 7.04 -6.60
C LYS A 670 24.03 5.78 -7.27
N ALA A 671 23.12 5.09 -6.59
CA ALA A 671 22.50 3.87 -7.09
C ALA A 671 20.99 3.85 -6.85
N MET A 672 20.24 3.46 -7.88
CA MET A 672 18.83 3.12 -7.80
C MET A 672 18.69 1.59 -7.94
N ILE A 673 18.17 0.97 -6.89
CA ILE A 673 17.96 -0.48 -6.82
C ILE A 673 16.49 -0.77 -7.04
N VAL A 674 16.16 -1.39 -8.17
CA VAL A 674 14.77 -1.65 -8.57
C VAL A 674 14.56 -3.15 -8.75
N GLY A 675 13.56 -3.66 -8.07
CA GLY A 675 13.30 -5.09 -8.02
C GLY A 675 12.05 -5.38 -7.21
N ASP A 676 11.80 -6.66 -7.00
CA ASP A 676 10.69 -7.12 -6.21
C ASP A 676 11.12 -8.38 -5.44
N PRO A 677 11.24 -8.32 -4.11
CA PRO A 677 11.66 -9.46 -3.30
C PRO A 677 10.59 -10.57 -3.26
N LYS A 678 9.33 -10.26 -3.60
CA LYS A 678 8.19 -11.20 -3.63
C LYS A 678 8.04 -11.94 -4.97
N GLN A 679 8.96 -11.73 -5.90
CA GLN A 679 9.08 -12.49 -7.15
C GLN A 679 10.18 -13.56 -7.03
N VAL A 680 10.95 -13.79 -8.08
CA VAL A 680 11.92 -14.89 -8.12
C VAL A 680 13.15 -14.60 -7.26
N GLU A 681 13.51 -15.53 -6.38
CA GLU A 681 14.71 -15.45 -5.54
C GLU A 681 16.02 -15.61 -6.35
N PRO A 682 17.17 -15.12 -5.84
CA PRO A 682 18.45 -15.25 -6.54
C PRO A 682 18.90 -16.70 -6.73
N VAL A 683 19.38 -17.02 -7.93
CA VAL A 683 20.03 -18.33 -8.20
C VAL A 683 21.47 -18.30 -7.68
N VAL A 684 21.86 -19.30 -6.88
CA VAL A 684 23.20 -19.40 -6.28
C VAL A 684 24.12 -20.26 -7.16
N THR A 685 25.24 -19.68 -7.61
CA THR A 685 26.28 -20.43 -8.33
C THR A 685 27.26 -21.13 -7.38
N ASP A 686 27.97 -22.14 -7.87
CA ASP A 686 28.90 -22.93 -7.06
C ASP A 686 30.12 -22.14 -6.56
N ASP A 687 30.68 -21.25 -7.39
CA ASP A 687 31.75 -20.33 -6.99
C ASP A 687 31.33 -19.47 -5.78
N LEU A 688 30.06 -19.09 -5.76
CA LEU A 688 29.48 -18.31 -4.69
C LEU A 688 29.23 -19.11 -3.43
N ASN A 689 28.90 -20.40 -3.56
CA ASN A 689 28.83 -21.31 -2.42
C ASN A 689 30.20 -21.45 -1.74
N LEU A 690 31.30 -21.47 -2.50
CA LEU A 690 32.66 -21.49 -1.93
C LEU A 690 32.98 -20.19 -1.17
N LEU A 691 32.66 -19.05 -1.78
CA LEU A 691 32.90 -17.73 -1.17
C LEU A 691 32.09 -17.55 0.12
N LYS A 692 30.83 -18.01 0.15
CA LYS A 692 29.98 -18.01 1.36
C LYS A 692 30.53 -18.89 2.48
N ARG A 693 31.19 -20.00 2.17
CA ARG A 693 31.82 -20.88 3.17
C ARG A 693 33.08 -20.26 3.78
N ALA A 694 33.76 -19.37 3.05
CA ALA A 694 34.96 -18.68 3.50
C ALA A 694 34.70 -17.44 4.36
N PHE A 695 33.46 -16.95 4.43
CA PHE A 695 33.12 -15.85 5.33
C PHE A 695 33.13 -16.33 6.79
N GLU A 696 34.11 -15.91 7.57
CA GLU A 696 34.20 -16.22 9.01
C GLU A 696 33.72 -15.05 9.89
N ASP A 697 33.63 -13.84 9.34
CA ASP A 697 33.16 -12.64 10.03
C ASP A 697 31.64 -12.69 10.30
N GLU A 698 31.23 -12.35 11.52
CA GLU A 698 29.82 -12.25 11.91
C GLU A 698 29.10 -11.17 11.09
N ALA A 699 29.77 -10.07 10.74
CA ALA A 699 29.21 -8.99 9.92
C ALA A 699 28.87 -9.41 8.47
N LEU A 700 29.35 -10.59 8.04
CA LEU A 700 29.12 -11.14 6.71
C LEU A 700 28.19 -12.36 6.74
N LYS A 701 27.67 -12.72 7.91
CA LYS A 701 26.73 -13.83 8.08
C LYS A 701 25.46 -13.69 7.22
N PRO A 702 24.87 -12.49 7.03
CA PRO A 702 23.70 -12.34 6.15
C PRO A 702 23.98 -12.77 4.69
N TYR A 703 25.22 -12.60 4.20
CA TYR A 703 25.61 -13.02 2.84
C TYR A 703 25.60 -14.53 2.63
N LYS A 704 25.62 -15.33 3.72
CA LYS A 704 25.52 -16.80 3.63
C LYS A 704 24.11 -17.25 3.25
N SER A 705 23.08 -16.44 3.50
CA SER A 705 21.70 -16.77 3.15
C SER A 705 21.52 -16.90 1.63
N LYS A 706 20.70 -17.85 1.20
CA LYS A 706 20.35 -18.06 -0.22
C LYS A 706 19.12 -17.28 -0.65
N THR A 707 18.32 -16.79 0.30
CA THR A 707 17.04 -16.11 0.05
C THR A 707 17.18 -14.59 -0.05
N VAL A 708 18.33 -14.05 0.36
CA VAL A 708 18.55 -12.60 0.43
C VAL A 708 19.08 -12.06 -0.89
N SER A 709 18.59 -10.88 -1.28
CA SER A 709 18.89 -10.23 -2.55
C SER A 709 19.50 -8.84 -2.38
N VAL A 710 20.04 -8.27 -3.48
CA VAL A 710 20.46 -6.86 -3.56
C VAL A 710 19.32 -5.93 -3.17
N GLN A 711 18.08 -6.28 -3.54
CA GLN A 711 16.88 -5.53 -3.18
C GLN A 711 16.67 -5.51 -1.66
N SER A 712 16.70 -6.67 -0.99
CA SER A 712 16.46 -6.76 0.45
C SER A 712 17.48 -5.94 1.28
N PHE A 713 18.74 -5.92 0.84
CA PHE A 713 19.78 -5.08 1.44
C PHE A 713 19.50 -3.59 1.24
N ALA A 714 19.11 -3.20 0.03
CA ALA A 714 18.77 -1.81 -0.29
C ALA A 714 17.49 -1.35 0.43
N ASP A 715 16.49 -2.22 0.56
CA ASP A 715 15.26 -1.97 1.29
C ASP A 715 15.53 -1.75 2.78
N SER A 716 16.42 -2.54 3.39
CA SER A 716 16.83 -2.37 4.78
C SER A 716 17.40 -0.98 5.04
N LEU A 717 18.23 -0.45 4.13
CA LEU A 717 18.82 0.89 4.26
C LEU A 717 17.86 2.03 3.92
N ASN A 718 16.80 1.74 3.19
CA ASN A 718 15.91 2.76 2.66
C ASN A 718 14.87 3.18 3.70
N SER A 719 14.85 4.47 4.02
CA SER A 719 13.91 5.10 4.95
C SER A 719 12.51 5.27 4.37
N PHE A 720 12.35 5.33 3.05
CA PHE A 720 11.04 5.48 2.40
C PHE A 720 10.52 4.13 1.92
N GLY A 721 9.38 3.70 2.42
CA GLY A 721 8.91 2.35 2.14
C GLY A 721 7.53 2.06 2.70
N THR A 722 7.24 0.78 2.88
CA THR A 722 6.05 0.33 3.59
C THR A 722 6.27 -1.07 4.15
N TRP A 723 5.41 -1.48 5.07
CA TRP A 723 5.42 -2.82 5.65
C TRP A 723 4.52 -3.77 4.88
N LEU A 724 5.04 -4.93 4.51
CA LEU A 724 4.29 -6.06 3.98
C LEU A 724 4.26 -7.15 5.03
N ASP A 725 3.06 -7.60 5.40
CA ASP A 725 2.91 -8.81 6.20
C ASP A 725 3.47 -10.00 5.41
N ASN A 726 4.02 -10.95 6.14
CA ASN A 726 4.55 -12.18 5.59
C ASN A 726 4.04 -13.35 6.44
N VAL A 727 4.36 -14.58 6.03
CA VAL A 727 3.95 -15.79 6.76
C VAL A 727 4.72 -15.94 8.10
N THR A 728 5.66 -15.03 8.39
CA THR A 728 6.43 -15.02 9.63
C THR A 728 5.81 -14.05 10.65
N ASP A 729 6.20 -14.17 11.92
CA ASP A 729 5.65 -13.32 13.01
C ASP A 729 6.03 -11.82 12.91
N TYR A 730 6.83 -11.42 11.90
CA TYR A 730 7.32 -10.04 11.75
C TYR A 730 7.13 -9.51 10.33
N PRO A 731 6.48 -8.34 10.15
CA PRO A 731 6.31 -7.75 8.82
C PRO A 731 7.67 -7.39 8.18
N GLU A 732 7.73 -7.50 6.86
CA GLU A 732 8.91 -7.18 6.06
C GLU A 732 8.83 -5.74 5.54
N TRP A 733 9.92 -4.99 5.70
CA TRP A 733 10.02 -3.64 5.15
C TRP A 733 10.51 -3.69 3.70
N VAL A 734 9.77 -3.04 2.81
CA VAL A 734 10.15 -2.89 1.40
C VAL A 734 10.36 -1.42 1.05
N GLY A 735 11.22 -1.15 0.08
CA GLY A 735 11.52 0.19 -0.39
C GLY A 735 10.34 0.92 -1.02
N CYS A 736 10.61 2.10 -1.60
CA CYS A 736 9.59 3.00 -2.13
C CYS A 736 8.64 2.23 -3.08
N PRO A 737 7.37 2.01 -2.71
CA PRO A 737 6.54 1.03 -3.41
C PRO A 737 5.83 1.65 -4.61
N LEU A 738 5.93 1.00 -5.77
CA LEU A 738 5.13 1.35 -6.94
C LEU A 738 3.80 0.58 -6.89
N LEU A 739 2.70 1.31 -6.71
CA LEU A 739 1.39 0.70 -6.38
C LEU A 739 0.49 0.43 -7.59
N VAL A 740 0.60 1.19 -8.67
CA VAL A 740 -0.35 1.10 -9.80
C VAL A 740 0.02 -0.05 -10.73
N HIS A 741 -0.78 -1.11 -10.73
CA HIS A 741 -0.60 -2.30 -11.53
C HIS A 741 -1.35 -2.21 -12.87
N ARG A 742 -0.67 -2.49 -13.99
CA ARG A 742 -1.24 -2.40 -15.35
C ARG A 742 -1.07 -3.68 -16.19
N ARG A 743 -0.78 -4.84 -15.58
CA ARG A 743 -0.53 -6.09 -16.33
C ARG A 743 -1.78 -6.87 -16.62
N CYS A 744 -2.42 -7.30 -15.55
CA CYS A 744 -3.41 -8.35 -15.59
C CYS A 744 -4.70 -7.86 -14.96
N ILE A 745 -5.78 -8.37 -15.52
CA ILE A 745 -7.11 -8.19 -14.95
C ILE A 745 -7.28 -9.15 -13.75
N SER A 746 -8.32 -8.93 -12.96
CA SER A 746 -8.70 -9.90 -11.93
C SER A 746 -9.33 -11.13 -12.58
N PRO A 747 -9.15 -12.34 -12.04
CA PRO A 747 -8.65 -12.65 -10.69
C PRO A 747 -7.13 -12.75 -10.53
N MET A 748 -6.33 -12.72 -11.62
CA MET A 748 -4.87 -12.87 -11.52
C MET A 748 -4.23 -11.75 -10.69
N TYR A 749 -4.75 -10.53 -10.86
CA TYR A 749 -4.36 -9.38 -10.04
C TYR A 749 -4.67 -9.61 -8.56
N ASP A 750 -5.90 -10.01 -8.21
CA ASP A 750 -6.31 -10.25 -6.83
C ASP A 750 -5.48 -11.35 -6.17
N ILE A 751 -5.21 -12.45 -6.90
CA ILE A 751 -4.32 -13.54 -6.44
C ILE A 751 -2.95 -13.00 -6.08
N SER A 752 -2.35 -12.19 -6.97
CA SER A 752 -1.04 -11.60 -6.75
C SER A 752 -1.05 -10.63 -5.56
N ASN A 753 -2.04 -9.73 -5.52
CA ASN A 753 -2.15 -8.67 -4.52
C ASN A 753 -2.39 -9.22 -3.11
N GLU A 754 -3.30 -10.19 -2.96
CA GLU A 754 -3.59 -10.80 -1.66
C GLU A 754 -2.46 -11.71 -1.15
N ILE A 755 -1.80 -12.47 -2.03
CA ILE A 755 -0.78 -13.46 -1.60
C ILE A 755 0.58 -12.80 -1.33
N SER A 756 0.91 -11.72 -2.04
CA SER A 756 2.29 -11.18 -2.04
C SER A 756 2.42 -9.73 -1.58
N TYR A 757 1.35 -8.94 -1.62
CA TYR A 757 1.43 -7.49 -1.42
C TYR A 757 0.34 -6.92 -0.49
N ASN A 758 -0.28 -7.73 0.37
CA ASN A 758 -1.23 -7.25 1.39
C ASN A 758 -2.42 -6.41 0.87
N GLY A 759 -2.78 -6.56 -0.40
CA GLY A 759 -3.86 -5.76 -0.98
C GLY A 759 -3.49 -4.30 -1.32
N ILE A 760 -2.23 -3.87 -1.18
CA ILE A 760 -1.84 -2.46 -1.35
C ILE A 760 -1.80 -1.99 -2.81
N MET A 761 -1.65 -2.90 -3.78
CA MET A 761 -1.61 -2.52 -5.19
C MET A 761 -2.96 -1.93 -5.63
N LYS A 762 -2.93 -1.15 -6.72
CA LYS A 762 -4.10 -0.52 -7.34
C LYS A 762 -4.19 -0.93 -8.81
N GLN A 763 -5.28 -1.55 -9.24
CA GLN A 763 -5.43 -2.05 -10.61
C GLN A 763 -5.84 -0.95 -11.59
N GLN A 764 -5.13 -0.87 -12.71
CA GLN A 764 -5.40 0.02 -13.86
C GLN A 764 -5.09 -0.72 -15.17
N THR A 765 -5.59 -1.95 -15.29
CA THR A 765 -5.43 -2.79 -16.47
C THR A 765 -6.62 -2.61 -17.42
N ARG A 766 -6.36 -2.49 -18.73
CA ARG A 766 -7.42 -2.47 -19.74
C ARG A 766 -7.93 -3.88 -20.03
N GLU A 767 -9.24 -4.01 -20.18
CA GLU A 767 -9.88 -5.24 -20.66
C GLU A 767 -9.46 -5.56 -22.11
N PRO A 768 -9.50 -6.84 -22.52
CA PRO A 768 -9.20 -7.23 -23.89
C PRO A 768 -10.29 -6.72 -24.85
N ASP A 769 -9.91 -6.36 -26.07
CA ASP A 769 -10.87 -6.09 -27.14
C ASP A 769 -11.60 -7.37 -27.59
N ALA A 770 -12.76 -7.21 -28.24
CA ALA A 770 -13.62 -8.33 -28.65
C ALA A 770 -12.99 -9.27 -29.70
N GLU A 771 -12.00 -8.80 -30.47
CA GLU A 771 -11.26 -9.65 -31.40
C GLU A 771 -10.30 -10.57 -30.64
N LYS A 772 -9.56 -10.00 -29.70
CA LYS A 772 -8.64 -10.73 -28.83
C LYS A 772 -9.38 -11.71 -27.94
N GLU A 773 -10.55 -11.34 -27.40
CA GLU A 773 -11.36 -12.23 -26.57
C GLU A 773 -11.84 -13.48 -27.32
N ARG A 774 -12.20 -13.35 -28.61
CA ARG A 774 -12.57 -14.49 -29.47
C ARG A 774 -11.42 -15.48 -29.71
N SER A 775 -10.17 -15.02 -29.56
CA SER A 775 -8.99 -15.88 -29.70
C SER A 775 -8.71 -16.76 -28.48
N PHE A 776 -9.27 -16.42 -27.31
CA PHE A 776 -9.02 -17.15 -26.06
C PHE A 776 -9.68 -18.51 -26.06
N VAL A 777 -9.10 -19.49 -25.36
CA VAL A 777 -9.63 -20.85 -25.28
C VAL A 777 -10.95 -20.85 -24.52
N TYR A 778 -10.93 -20.32 -23.29
CA TYR A 778 -12.11 -20.17 -22.44
C TYR A 778 -12.42 -18.70 -22.14
N GLU A 779 -13.72 -18.41 -21.98
CA GLU A 779 -14.24 -17.08 -21.69
C GLU A 779 -13.80 -16.53 -20.33
N LYS A 780 -13.46 -17.41 -19.35
CA LYS A 780 -13.11 -17.02 -17.97
C LYS A 780 -11.88 -17.77 -17.43
N SER A 781 -11.20 -17.16 -16.47
CA SER A 781 -10.20 -17.83 -15.63
C SER A 781 -10.88 -18.86 -14.73
N GLN A 782 -10.26 -20.02 -14.52
CA GLN A 782 -10.88 -21.12 -13.75
C GLN A 782 -9.87 -22.14 -13.21
N TRP A 783 -10.25 -22.80 -12.13
CA TRP A 783 -9.64 -24.05 -11.68
C TRP A 783 -10.26 -25.23 -12.44
N ILE A 784 -9.43 -26.11 -12.99
CA ILE A 784 -9.82 -27.33 -13.69
C ILE A 784 -9.29 -28.51 -12.86
N ASN A 785 -10.18 -29.11 -12.07
CA ASN A 785 -9.81 -30.20 -11.17
C ASN A 785 -9.55 -31.49 -11.95
N VAL A 786 -8.31 -32.01 -11.89
CA VAL A 786 -7.92 -33.25 -12.57
C VAL A 786 -7.11 -34.13 -11.63
N THR A 787 -7.74 -35.21 -11.18
CA THR A 787 -7.12 -36.24 -10.34
C THR A 787 -6.32 -37.22 -11.19
N GLY A 788 -5.20 -37.71 -10.67
CA GLY A 788 -4.38 -38.73 -11.32
C GLY A 788 -3.29 -39.21 -10.37
N LYS A 789 -2.45 -40.14 -10.84
CA LYS A 789 -1.28 -40.60 -10.10
C LYS A 789 -0.02 -40.00 -10.71
N GLU A 790 0.90 -39.51 -9.87
CA GLU A 790 2.20 -39.04 -10.35
C GLU A 790 3.10 -40.22 -10.76
N LYS A 791 4.08 -39.98 -11.65
CA LYS A 791 5.04 -41.02 -12.07
C LYS A 791 5.92 -41.52 -10.92
N GLY A 792 6.08 -40.74 -9.85
CA GLY A 792 6.87 -41.09 -8.66
C GLY A 792 8.38 -40.90 -8.86
N ASN A 793 9.20 -41.27 -7.87
CA ASN A 793 10.66 -41.10 -7.89
C ASN A 793 11.14 -39.66 -8.15
N LYS A 794 10.53 -38.67 -7.47
CA LYS A 794 10.75 -37.21 -7.69
C LYS A 794 10.29 -36.70 -9.06
N ASN A 795 9.53 -37.51 -9.81
CA ASN A 795 8.85 -37.07 -11.02
C ASN A 795 7.37 -36.81 -10.75
N HIS A 796 7.04 -35.54 -10.55
CA HIS A 796 5.70 -35.07 -10.20
C HIS A 796 4.73 -34.94 -11.38
N PHE A 797 5.10 -35.48 -12.55
CA PHE A 797 4.26 -35.46 -13.74
C PHE A 797 3.05 -36.38 -13.62
N VAL A 798 1.87 -35.88 -13.98
CA VAL A 798 0.60 -36.60 -13.96
C VAL A 798 0.00 -36.62 -15.37
N GLU A 799 -0.12 -37.81 -15.95
CA GLU A 799 -0.56 -37.98 -17.35
C GLU A 799 -1.97 -37.47 -17.60
N ALA A 800 -2.91 -37.69 -16.67
CA ALA A 800 -4.28 -37.20 -16.80
C ALA A 800 -4.35 -35.66 -16.89
N GLN A 801 -3.49 -34.96 -16.13
CA GLN A 801 -3.41 -33.49 -16.22
C GLN A 801 -2.83 -33.05 -17.58
N ALA A 802 -1.82 -33.76 -18.09
CA ALA A 802 -1.24 -33.49 -19.40
C ALA A 802 -2.22 -33.72 -20.56
N GLN A 803 -3.06 -34.77 -20.46
CA GLN A 803 -4.15 -34.98 -21.41
C GLN A 803 -5.09 -33.77 -21.46
N LYS A 804 -5.47 -33.23 -20.29
CA LYS A 804 -6.31 -32.04 -20.23
C LYS A 804 -5.67 -30.81 -20.87
N VAL A 805 -4.35 -30.64 -20.68
CA VAL A 805 -3.59 -29.58 -21.36
C VAL A 805 -3.64 -29.75 -22.88
N CYS A 806 -3.47 -30.97 -23.41
CA CYS A 806 -3.58 -31.22 -24.84
C CYS A 806 -4.96 -30.86 -25.40
N GLU A 807 -6.05 -31.15 -24.68
CA GLU A 807 -7.42 -30.74 -25.08
C GLU A 807 -7.56 -29.21 -25.21
N ILE A 808 -6.96 -28.45 -24.28
CA ILE A 808 -6.95 -26.99 -24.31
C ILE A 808 -6.10 -26.48 -25.48
N LEU A 809 -4.94 -27.12 -25.72
CA LEU A 809 -4.07 -26.77 -26.84
C LEU A 809 -4.73 -27.06 -28.19
N GLU A 810 -5.52 -28.13 -28.34
CA GLU A 810 -6.28 -28.39 -29.58
C GLU A 810 -7.15 -27.19 -29.90
N GLN A 811 -7.92 -26.70 -28.93
CA GLN A 811 -8.79 -25.53 -29.09
C GLN A 811 -8.00 -24.26 -29.41
N ALA A 812 -6.88 -24.04 -28.71
CA ALA A 812 -6.01 -22.89 -28.95
C ALA A 812 -5.46 -22.87 -30.39
N PHE A 813 -4.98 -24.02 -30.89
CA PHE A 813 -4.41 -24.16 -32.23
C PHE A 813 -5.48 -24.26 -33.36
N CYS A 814 -6.73 -24.58 -33.00
CA CYS A 814 -7.88 -24.39 -33.90
C CYS A 814 -8.19 -22.90 -34.10
N LYS A 815 -8.10 -22.09 -33.03
CA LYS A 815 -8.42 -20.65 -33.06
C LYS A 815 -7.28 -19.78 -33.64
N SER A 816 -6.03 -20.19 -33.45
CA SER A 816 -4.85 -19.43 -33.89
C SER A 816 -3.72 -20.36 -34.33
N GLU A 817 -2.92 -19.96 -35.31
CA GLU A 817 -1.73 -20.71 -35.70
C GLU A 817 -0.58 -20.57 -34.70
N ASN A 818 -0.56 -19.48 -33.93
CA ASN A 818 0.44 -19.22 -32.91
C ASN A 818 -0.24 -18.63 -31.65
N PRO A 819 -0.88 -19.48 -30.84
CA PRO A 819 -1.61 -19.01 -29.66
C PRO A 819 -0.67 -18.34 -28.66
N ASN A 820 -1.10 -17.19 -28.14
CA ASN A 820 -0.38 -16.43 -27.12
C ASN A 820 -0.70 -16.98 -25.72
N LEU A 821 -0.22 -18.20 -25.48
CA LEU A 821 -0.51 -19.00 -24.30
C LEU A 821 0.77 -19.60 -23.73
N TYR A 822 0.98 -19.49 -22.42
CA TYR A 822 2.09 -20.17 -21.72
C TYR A 822 1.60 -21.35 -20.89
N ILE A 823 2.44 -22.39 -20.81
CA ILE A 823 2.30 -23.49 -19.86
C ILE A 823 3.42 -23.37 -18.84
N ILE A 824 3.04 -23.04 -17.61
CA ILE A 824 3.95 -22.82 -16.49
C ILE A 824 3.74 -23.94 -15.48
N SER A 825 4.84 -24.52 -15.00
CA SER A 825 4.78 -25.51 -13.91
C SER A 825 5.84 -25.20 -12.84
N PRO A 826 5.59 -25.53 -11.55
CA PRO A 826 6.61 -25.42 -10.50
C PRO A 826 7.80 -26.36 -10.73
N PHE A 827 7.60 -27.49 -11.42
CA PHE A 827 8.56 -28.59 -11.48
C PHE A 827 9.10 -28.81 -12.89
N THR A 828 10.42 -28.94 -13.02
CA THR A 828 11.09 -29.29 -14.28
C THR A 828 10.60 -30.64 -14.83
N SER A 829 10.38 -31.62 -13.94
CA SER A 829 9.88 -32.95 -14.33
C SER A 829 8.50 -32.89 -15.01
N VAL A 830 7.64 -31.96 -14.58
CA VAL A 830 6.31 -31.75 -15.17
C VAL A 830 6.44 -31.07 -16.53
N VAL A 831 7.33 -30.09 -16.67
CA VAL A 831 7.62 -29.43 -17.97
C VAL A 831 8.16 -30.42 -18.98
N ASP A 832 9.17 -31.21 -18.60
CA ASP A 832 9.78 -32.21 -19.48
C ASP A 832 8.77 -33.31 -19.84
N GLY A 833 8.00 -33.76 -18.85
CA GLY A 833 6.89 -34.70 -19.05
C GLY A 833 5.84 -34.17 -20.02
N MET A 834 5.44 -32.90 -19.90
CA MET A 834 4.45 -32.27 -20.78
C MET A 834 4.98 -32.17 -22.22
N LYS A 835 6.25 -31.76 -22.42
CA LYS A 835 6.88 -31.71 -23.75
C LYS A 835 6.98 -33.09 -24.39
N ALA A 836 7.27 -34.13 -23.61
CA ALA A 836 7.26 -35.51 -24.10
C ALA A 836 5.84 -35.96 -24.48
N TYR A 837 4.86 -35.70 -23.60
CA TYR A 837 3.47 -36.08 -23.81
C TYR A 837 2.86 -35.44 -25.07
N ILE A 838 3.14 -34.16 -25.34
CA ILE A 838 2.70 -33.49 -26.58
C ILE A 838 3.26 -34.21 -27.81
N LYS A 839 4.53 -34.63 -27.80
CA LYS A 839 5.14 -35.35 -28.93
C LYS A 839 4.46 -36.70 -29.17
N ASP A 840 4.16 -37.43 -28.10
CA ASP A 840 3.51 -38.74 -28.21
C ASP A 840 2.04 -38.60 -28.63
N TYR A 841 1.33 -37.60 -28.09
CA TYR A 841 -0.03 -37.27 -28.48
C TYR A 841 -0.14 -36.98 -29.99
N LYS A 842 0.79 -36.19 -30.56
CA LYS A 842 0.83 -35.91 -32.01
C LYS A 842 1.03 -37.15 -32.87
N LYS A 843 1.84 -38.10 -32.42
CA LYS A 843 2.08 -39.35 -33.16
C LYS A 843 0.86 -40.26 -33.15
N ASN A 844 0.12 -40.27 -32.04
CA ASN A 844 -0.96 -41.22 -31.80
C ASN A 844 -2.34 -40.68 -32.23
N THR A 845 -2.48 -39.37 -32.44
CA THR A 845 -3.75 -38.73 -32.78
C THR A 845 -3.71 -38.15 -34.20
N ALA A 846 -4.31 -38.86 -35.16
CA ALA A 846 -4.43 -38.40 -36.54
C ALA A 846 -5.32 -37.14 -36.64
N GLY A 847 -4.93 -36.16 -37.46
CA GLY A 847 -5.70 -34.94 -37.70
C GLY A 847 -5.66 -33.88 -36.58
N THR A 848 -4.81 -34.05 -35.57
CA THR A 848 -4.65 -33.10 -34.46
C THR A 848 -4.21 -31.70 -34.92
N SER A 849 -4.79 -30.66 -34.32
CA SER A 849 -4.36 -29.26 -34.52
C SER A 849 -3.02 -28.98 -33.84
N LEU A 850 -2.61 -29.80 -32.87
CA LEU A 850 -1.29 -29.70 -32.24
C LEU A 850 -0.14 -29.95 -33.22
N ASN A 851 -0.38 -30.47 -34.43
CA ASN A 851 0.67 -30.56 -35.44
C ASN A 851 1.34 -29.20 -35.72
N LYS A 852 0.62 -28.08 -35.53
CA LYS A 852 1.15 -26.71 -35.61
C LYS A 852 2.10 -26.31 -34.46
N CYS A 853 2.06 -27.02 -33.33
CA CYS A 853 2.86 -26.73 -32.13
C CYS A 853 4.32 -27.19 -32.28
N ASP A 854 5.16 -26.46 -32.99
CA ASP A 854 6.55 -26.90 -33.25
C ASP A 854 7.46 -26.90 -31.99
N MET A 855 8.70 -27.37 -32.17
CA MET A 855 9.71 -27.42 -31.09
C MET A 855 10.12 -26.04 -30.60
N GLU A 856 10.05 -25.03 -31.46
CA GLU A 856 10.43 -23.64 -31.15
C GLU A 856 9.38 -23.01 -30.24
N TRP A 857 8.09 -23.19 -30.57
CA TRP A 857 6.95 -22.81 -29.75
C TRP A 857 7.01 -23.50 -28.39
N MET A 858 7.21 -24.83 -28.34
CA MET A 858 7.33 -25.54 -27.05
C MET A 858 8.52 -25.04 -26.22
N GLY A 859 9.64 -24.70 -26.85
CA GLY A 859 10.82 -24.15 -26.17
C GLY A 859 10.58 -22.76 -25.58
N ARG A 860 9.75 -21.94 -26.22
CA ARG A 860 9.42 -20.57 -25.78
C ARG A 860 8.26 -20.49 -24.81
N ASN A 861 7.28 -21.39 -24.94
CA ASN A 861 5.96 -21.29 -24.29
C ASN A 861 5.69 -22.38 -23.25
N ILE A 862 6.62 -23.34 -23.02
CA ILE A 862 6.52 -24.34 -21.95
C ILE A 862 7.79 -24.32 -21.08
N GLY A 863 7.62 -24.02 -19.79
CA GLY A 863 8.75 -23.77 -18.89
C GLY A 863 8.38 -23.74 -17.41
N THR A 864 9.39 -23.58 -16.56
CA THR A 864 9.18 -23.30 -15.13
C THR A 864 9.00 -21.81 -14.90
N VAL A 865 8.65 -21.40 -13.68
CA VAL A 865 8.50 -19.98 -13.31
C VAL A 865 9.74 -19.13 -13.66
N HIS A 866 10.95 -19.70 -13.56
CA HIS A 866 12.20 -19.01 -13.92
C HIS A 866 12.32 -18.74 -15.43
N THR A 867 11.73 -19.59 -16.28
CA THR A 867 11.81 -19.47 -17.76
C THR A 867 11.00 -18.28 -18.29
N PHE A 868 9.91 -17.93 -17.62
CA PHE A 868 8.98 -16.88 -18.04
C PHE A 868 9.19 -15.53 -17.37
N GLN A 869 10.23 -15.41 -16.59
CA GLN A 869 10.51 -14.17 -15.89
C GLN A 869 10.74 -13.02 -16.89
N GLY A 870 10.10 -11.88 -16.64
CA GLY A 870 10.07 -10.74 -17.57
C GLY A 870 9.22 -10.92 -18.82
N LYS A 871 8.62 -12.10 -19.05
CA LYS A 871 7.71 -12.39 -20.17
C LYS A 871 6.24 -12.36 -19.70
N GLU A 872 5.32 -12.47 -20.65
CA GLU A 872 3.87 -12.45 -20.41
C GLU A 872 3.12 -13.05 -21.59
N ALA A 873 1.92 -13.56 -21.33
CA ALA A 873 1.02 -14.10 -22.34
C ALA A 873 -0.41 -13.61 -22.10
N ASN A 874 -1.26 -13.70 -23.14
CA ASN A 874 -2.68 -13.41 -22.98
C ASN A 874 -3.32 -14.42 -22.02
N GLU A 875 -2.93 -15.69 -22.17
CA GLU A 875 -3.47 -16.83 -21.43
C GLU A 875 -2.32 -17.62 -20.77
N VAL A 876 -2.54 -18.14 -19.56
CA VAL A 876 -1.58 -19.03 -18.88
C VAL A 876 -2.30 -20.26 -18.37
N ILE A 877 -1.71 -21.42 -18.65
CA ILE A 877 -2.00 -22.67 -17.98
C ILE A 877 -0.97 -22.85 -16.86
N PHE A 878 -1.42 -22.84 -15.61
CA PHE A 878 -0.61 -23.21 -14.46
C PHE A 878 -0.82 -24.71 -14.16
N LEU A 879 0.13 -25.53 -14.63
CA LEU A 879 0.10 -26.98 -14.52
C LEU A 879 0.83 -27.43 -13.25
N LEU A 880 0.07 -27.88 -12.26
CA LEU A 880 0.58 -28.13 -10.92
C LEU A 880 1.32 -29.47 -10.78
N GLY A 881 0.85 -30.53 -11.44
CA GLY A 881 1.34 -31.89 -11.17
C GLY A 881 0.89 -32.39 -9.79
N CYS A 882 1.66 -33.35 -9.26
CA CYS A 882 1.44 -34.01 -7.97
C CYS A 882 0.10 -34.74 -7.83
N ASP A 883 0.06 -35.68 -6.90
CA ASP A 883 -1.15 -36.37 -6.45
C ASP A 883 -1.27 -36.32 -4.92
N THR A 884 -2.22 -37.07 -4.36
CA THR A 884 -2.46 -37.14 -2.91
C THR A 884 -1.51 -38.10 -2.16
N SER A 885 -0.46 -38.60 -2.82
CA SER A 885 0.50 -39.52 -2.20
C SER A 885 1.36 -38.84 -1.13
N PRO A 886 1.78 -39.57 -0.07
CA PRO A 886 2.70 -39.04 0.94
C PRO A 886 4.01 -38.51 0.36
N GLU A 887 4.50 -39.11 -0.73
CA GLU A 887 5.74 -38.74 -1.42
C GLU A 887 5.65 -37.34 -2.06
N ALA A 888 4.46 -36.95 -2.54
CA ALA A 888 4.22 -35.66 -3.18
C ALA A 888 4.11 -34.49 -2.18
N ARG A 889 3.78 -34.75 -0.90
CA ARG A 889 3.56 -33.70 0.12
C ARG A 889 4.72 -32.73 0.28
N GLY A 890 5.96 -33.24 0.23
CA GLY A 890 7.15 -32.39 0.34
C GLY A 890 7.26 -31.40 -0.82
N ALA A 891 6.92 -31.83 -2.03
CA ALA A 891 6.92 -30.99 -3.23
C ALA A 891 5.78 -29.96 -3.21
N ILE A 892 4.60 -30.34 -2.74
CA ILE A 892 3.44 -29.44 -2.57
C ILE A 892 3.76 -28.32 -1.58
N ARG A 893 4.37 -28.64 -0.42
CA ARG A 893 4.76 -27.65 0.60
C ARG A 893 5.92 -26.75 0.18
N TRP A 894 6.73 -27.20 -0.78
CA TRP A 894 7.83 -26.38 -1.31
C TRP A 894 7.32 -25.23 -2.20
N VAL A 895 6.16 -25.39 -2.84
CA VAL A 895 5.56 -24.31 -3.64
C VAL A 895 5.14 -23.16 -2.74
N ASN A 896 5.79 -22.00 -2.92
CA ASN A 896 5.61 -20.80 -2.11
C ASN A 896 4.83 -19.70 -2.83
N ASN A 897 4.56 -18.59 -2.12
CA ASN A 897 3.87 -17.40 -2.64
C ASN A 897 4.51 -16.88 -3.93
N ASN A 898 5.84 -16.84 -4.00
CA ASN A 898 6.58 -16.29 -5.14
C ASN A 898 6.31 -17.08 -6.43
N ILE A 899 6.27 -18.42 -6.36
CA ILE A 899 5.96 -19.28 -7.53
C ILE A 899 4.54 -19.02 -8.04
N VAL A 900 3.56 -19.00 -7.14
CA VAL A 900 2.15 -18.75 -7.49
C VAL A 900 1.96 -17.33 -8.04
N ASN A 901 2.60 -16.34 -7.41
CA ASN A 901 2.59 -14.94 -7.84
C ASN A 901 3.16 -14.79 -9.26
N VAL A 902 4.31 -15.42 -9.55
CA VAL A 902 4.91 -15.38 -10.88
C VAL A 902 3.98 -16.03 -11.91
N ALA A 903 3.43 -17.21 -11.63
CA ALA A 903 2.53 -17.91 -12.54
C ALA A 903 1.26 -17.10 -12.84
N ALA A 904 0.59 -16.57 -11.81
CA ALA A 904 -0.61 -15.76 -11.98
C ALA A 904 -0.33 -14.47 -12.77
N THR A 905 0.75 -13.75 -12.43
CA THR A 905 1.11 -12.48 -13.06
C THR A 905 1.76 -12.63 -14.43
N ARG A 906 1.91 -13.84 -14.98
CA ARG A 906 2.25 -14.03 -16.39
C ARG A 906 1.04 -13.94 -17.32
N ALA A 907 -0.17 -14.20 -16.82
CA ALA A 907 -1.41 -14.08 -17.57
C ALA A 907 -1.89 -12.64 -17.56
N LYS A 908 -2.14 -12.06 -18.74
CA LYS A 908 -2.82 -10.76 -18.85
C LYS A 908 -4.32 -10.89 -18.64
N PHE A 909 -4.94 -11.88 -19.27
CA PHE A 909 -6.39 -11.94 -19.40
C PHE A 909 -7.00 -13.22 -18.85
N ARG A 910 -6.36 -14.38 -19.01
CA ARG A 910 -6.91 -15.66 -18.54
C ARG A 910 -5.88 -16.54 -17.85
N LEU A 911 -6.28 -17.13 -16.73
CA LEU A 911 -5.50 -18.10 -15.97
C LEU A 911 -6.30 -19.40 -15.83
N TYR A 912 -5.71 -20.51 -16.27
CA TYR A 912 -6.24 -21.86 -16.15
C TYR A 912 -5.35 -22.66 -15.20
N VAL A 913 -5.85 -23.00 -14.02
CA VAL A 913 -5.07 -23.80 -13.05
C VAL A 913 -5.50 -25.26 -13.17
N ILE A 914 -4.56 -26.16 -13.47
CA ILE A 914 -4.84 -27.59 -13.64
C ILE A 914 -4.09 -28.37 -12.56
N GLY A 915 -4.83 -29.09 -11.72
CA GLY A 915 -4.27 -29.92 -10.66
C GLY A 915 -5.33 -30.66 -9.85
N ASP A 916 -4.87 -31.50 -8.93
CA ASP A 916 -5.72 -32.20 -7.97
C ASP A 916 -6.00 -31.31 -6.76
N GLU A 917 -7.25 -30.83 -6.63
CA GLU A 917 -7.66 -29.97 -5.53
C GLU A 917 -7.29 -30.55 -4.15
N LYS A 918 -7.47 -31.85 -3.94
CA LYS A 918 -7.23 -32.48 -2.64
C LYS A 918 -5.75 -32.48 -2.27
N ALA A 919 -4.89 -32.69 -3.26
CA ALA A 919 -3.45 -32.64 -3.05
C ALA A 919 -3.04 -31.21 -2.65
N TRP A 920 -3.53 -30.21 -3.39
CA TRP A 920 -3.09 -28.83 -3.27
C TRP A 920 -3.77 -28.03 -2.16
N GLN A 921 -4.82 -28.55 -1.52
CA GLN A 921 -5.41 -27.98 -0.30
C GLN A 921 -4.41 -27.89 0.88
N GLU A 922 -3.37 -28.73 0.89
CA GLU A 922 -2.29 -28.64 1.90
C GLU A 922 -1.40 -27.39 1.73
N SER A 923 -1.40 -26.75 0.56
CA SER A 923 -0.63 -25.53 0.30
C SER A 923 -1.49 -24.29 0.57
N ALA A 924 -1.12 -23.49 1.57
CA ALA A 924 -1.85 -22.29 1.95
C ALA A 924 -1.98 -21.28 0.79
N CYS A 925 -0.93 -21.08 0.00
CA CYS A 925 -0.93 -20.12 -1.10
C CYS A 925 -1.76 -20.60 -2.30
N VAL A 926 -1.70 -21.89 -2.65
CA VAL A 926 -2.53 -22.44 -3.73
C VAL A 926 -4.00 -22.49 -3.32
N LYS A 927 -4.29 -22.85 -2.06
CA LYS A 927 -5.65 -22.78 -1.48
C LYS A 927 -6.22 -21.36 -1.56
N LYS A 928 -5.43 -20.35 -1.19
CA LYS A 928 -5.82 -18.93 -1.28
C LYS A 928 -6.06 -18.50 -2.74
N ALA A 929 -5.19 -18.88 -3.67
CA ALA A 929 -5.36 -18.59 -5.10
C ALA A 929 -6.66 -19.22 -5.66
N LYS A 930 -6.94 -20.48 -5.32
CA LYS A 930 -8.20 -21.14 -5.69
C LYS A 930 -9.41 -20.42 -5.11
N THR A 931 -9.35 -20.05 -3.84
CA THR A 931 -10.42 -19.30 -3.16
C THR A 931 -10.76 -18.01 -3.90
N ILE A 932 -9.74 -17.25 -4.32
CA ILE A 932 -9.93 -16.01 -5.08
C ILE A 932 -10.52 -16.31 -6.46
N LEU A 933 -10.03 -17.34 -7.17
CA LEU A 933 -10.59 -17.77 -8.45
C LEU A 933 -12.08 -18.12 -8.36
N ASP A 934 -12.47 -18.89 -7.35
CA ASP A 934 -13.85 -19.38 -7.20
C ASP A 934 -14.83 -18.27 -6.76
N THR A 935 -14.35 -17.31 -5.97
CA THR A 935 -15.21 -16.27 -5.36
C THR A 935 -15.19 -14.93 -6.09
N PHE A 936 -14.30 -14.74 -7.08
CA PHE A 936 -14.12 -13.49 -7.81
C PHE A 936 -15.44 -12.91 -8.36
N ALA A 937 -16.21 -13.73 -9.08
CA ALA A 937 -17.47 -13.29 -9.68
C ALA A 937 -18.51 -12.90 -8.63
N ILE A 938 -18.55 -13.60 -7.50
CA ILE A 938 -19.47 -13.33 -6.39
C ILE A 938 -19.14 -11.97 -5.75
N ARG A 939 -17.85 -11.70 -5.49
CA ARG A 939 -17.39 -10.40 -4.95
C ARG A 939 -17.71 -9.26 -5.91
N LYS A 940 -17.40 -9.42 -7.20
CA LYS A 940 -17.68 -8.41 -8.22
C LYS A 940 -19.17 -8.10 -8.36
N ILE A 941 -20.04 -9.11 -8.29
CA ILE A 941 -21.50 -8.90 -8.31
C ILE A 941 -21.95 -8.13 -7.07
N LYS A 942 -21.44 -8.47 -5.87
CA LYS A 942 -21.74 -7.75 -4.63
C LYS A 942 -21.34 -6.27 -4.74
N GLU A 943 -20.12 -5.99 -5.18
CA GLU A 943 -19.63 -4.63 -5.40
C GLU A 943 -20.54 -3.83 -6.35
N ILE A 944 -20.91 -4.39 -7.51
CA ILE A 944 -21.79 -3.73 -8.49
C ILE A 944 -23.19 -3.44 -7.91
N LEU A 945 -23.71 -4.31 -7.04
CA LEU A 945 -25.02 -4.13 -6.41
C LEU A 945 -24.98 -3.08 -5.29
N GLU A 946 -23.84 -2.91 -4.63
CA GLU A 946 -23.62 -1.87 -3.62
C GLU A 946 -23.31 -0.51 -4.26
N GLU A 947 -22.73 -0.49 -5.45
CA GLU A 947 -22.55 0.73 -6.23
C GLU A 947 -23.90 1.28 -6.71
N GLN A 948 -24.16 2.57 -6.42
CA GLN A 948 -25.34 3.29 -6.89
C GLN A 948 -25.21 3.69 -8.38
N LEU A 949 -25.02 2.70 -9.26
CA LEU A 949 -24.92 2.90 -10.70
C LEU A 949 -26.30 3.16 -11.34
N PRO A 950 -26.35 3.89 -12.47
CA PRO A 950 -27.54 3.94 -13.32
C PRO A 950 -27.99 2.53 -13.73
N GLU A 951 -29.31 2.28 -13.82
CA GLU A 951 -29.86 0.93 -14.05
C GLU A 951 -29.29 0.22 -15.29
N GLU A 952 -29.07 0.94 -16.39
CA GLU A 952 -28.53 0.37 -17.64
C GLU A 952 -27.04 -0.02 -17.51
N GLU A 953 -26.25 0.77 -16.80
CA GLU A 953 -24.84 0.47 -16.54
C GLU A 953 -24.70 -0.68 -15.55
N GLN A 954 -25.52 -0.68 -14.49
CA GLN A 954 -25.57 -1.76 -13.53
C GLN A 954 -25.96 -3.08 -14.23
N ALA A 955 -26.97 -3.06 -15.09
CA ALA A 955 -27.39 -4.23 -15.87
C ALA A 955 -26.23 -4.82 -16.71
N LYS A 956 -25.51 -3.98 -17.46
CA LYS A 956 -24.35 -4.41 -18.27
C LYS A 956 -23.22 -4.96 -17.41
N ALA A 957 -22.91 -4.29 -16.30
CA ALA A 957 -21.87 -4.71 -15.36
C ALA A 957 -22.21 -6.07 -14.72
N LEU A 958 -23.47 -6.28 -14.31
CA LEU A 958 -23.95 -7.54 -13.73
C LEU A 958 -23.86 -8.69 -14.74
N ILE A 959 -24.27 -8.48 -16.01
CA ILE A 959 -24.13 -9.50 -17.06
C ILE A 959 -22.64 -9.90 -17.18
N SER A 960 -21.75 -8.92 -17.30
CA SER A 960 -20.31 -9.16 -17.45
C SER A 960 -19.71 -9.91 -16.25
N ALA A 961 -20.04 -9.50 -15.01
CA ALA A 961 -19.56 -10.16 -13.80
C ALA A 961 -20.08 -11.60 -13.67
N SER A 962 -21.35 -11.83 -14.05
CA SER A 962 -22.01 -13.13 -13.95
C SER A 962 -21.44 -14.20 -14.87
N ALA A 963 -20.87 -13.82 -16.02
CA ALA A 963 -20.20 -14.73 -16.93
C ALA A 963 -18.99 -15.45 -16.28
N SER A 964 -18.41 -14.85 -15.22
CA SER A 964 -17.28 -15.41 -14.49
C SER A 964 -17.67 -16.33 -13.32
N LEU A 965 -18.97 -16.57 -13.06
CA LEU A 965 -19.39 -17.46 -11.97
C LEU A 965 -18.82 -18.87 -12.16
N PRO A 966 -18.39 -19.55 -11.08
CA PRO A 966 -17.80 -20.88 -11.19
C PRO A 966 -18.80 -21.86 -11.81
N SER A 967 -18.34 -22.65 -12.78
CA SER A 967 -19.13 -23.76 -13.35
C SER A 967 -18.94 -25.02 -12.51
N ILE A 968 -19.76 -26.03 -12.75
CA ILE A 968 -19.65 -27.30 -12.02
C ILE A 968 -18.28 -27.98 -12.16
N THR A 969 -17.54 -27.70 -13.25
CA THR A 969 -16.17 -28.18 -13.49
C THR A 969 -15.15 -27.72 -12.44
N SER A 970 -15.47 -26.69 -11.66
CA SER A 970 -14.64 -26.20 -10.56
C SER A 970 -14.86 -26.95 -9.24
N PHE A 971 -15.85 -27.85 -9.19
CA PHE A 971 -16.20 -28.66 -8.02
C PHE A 971 -15.88 -30.14 -8.24
N GLN A 972 -15.65 -30.87 -7.15
CA GLN A 972 -15.48 -32.31 -7.23
C GLN A 972 -16.84 -33.00 -7.42
N VAL A 973 -17.01 -33.70 -8.55
CA VAL A 973 -18.21 -34.52 -8.83
C VAL A 973 -17.79 -36.00 -8.94
N ASN A 974 -18.36 -36.87 -8.10
CA ASN A 974 -18.19 -38.33 -8.20
C ASN A 974 -19.37 -38.91 -8.97
N ALA A 975 -19.14 -39.64 -10.07
CA ALA A 975 -20.16 -40.25 -10.91
C ALA A 975 -20.21 -41.78 -10.77
N VAL A 976 -21.41 -42.38 -10.81
CA VAL A 976 -21.65 -43.84 -10.70
C VAL A 976 -22.64 -44.28 -11.79
N GLU A 977 -22.20 -45.08 -12.76
CA GLU A 977 -23.00 -45.52 -13.94
C GLU A 977 -23.63 -46.91 -13.73
N ASP A 978 -24.94 -47.09 -13.90
CA ASP A 978 -25.69 -48.35 -13.72
C ASP A 978 -25.64 -49.32 -14.92
N GLU A 979 -26.21 -50.53 -14.77
CA GLU A 979 -26.22 -51.59 -15.81
C GLU A 979 -27.16 -51.26 -16.99
N GLU A 980 -28.05 -50.27 -16.84
CA GLU A 980 -28.94 -49.74 -17.88
C GLU A 980 -28.40 -48.43 -18.53
N GLY A 981 -27.23 -47.93 -18.07
CA GLY A 981 -26.54 -46.74 -18.56
C GLY A 981 -26.89 -45.41 -17.88
N SER A 982 -27.61 -45.40 -16.75
CA SER A 982 -27.95 -44.19 -15.99
C SER A 982 -26.88 -43.85 -14.91
N ILE A 983 -26.53 -42.57 -14.77
CA ILE A 983 -25.40 -42.09 -13.95
C ILE A 983 -25.89 -41.29 -12.73
N ASP A 984 -25.44 -41.66 -11.54
CA ASP A 984 -25.70 -40.96 -10.27
C ASP A 984 -24.48 -40.15 -9.78
N PHE A 985 -24.70 -39.01 -9.11
CA PHE A 985 -23.65 -38.02 -8.82
C PHE A 985 -23.65 -37.54 -7.36
N SER A 986 -22.46 -37.33 -6.78
CA SER A 986 -22.27 -36.67 -5.47
C SER A 986 -21.23 -35.55 -5.55
N VAL A 987 -21.48 -34.41 -4.89
CA VAL A 987 -20.64 -33.20 -4.96
C VAL A 987 -20.13 -32.76 -3.57
N ASP A 988 -18.90 -32.25 -3.53
CA ASP A 988 -18.28 -31.61 -2.36
C ASP A 988 -18.33 -30.07 -2.51
N THR A 989 -18.91 -29.38 -1.52
CA THR A 989 -19.12 -27.92 -1.49
C THR A 989 -18.26 -27.20 -0.46
N SER A 990 -17.39 -27.93 0.25
CA SER A 990 -16.60 -27.41 1.38
C SER A 990 -15.66 -26.26 1.01
N SER A 991 -15.10 -26.25 -0.21
CA SER A 991 -14.20 -25.20 -0.68
C SER A 991 -14.90 -23.86 -0.93
N LEU A 992 -16.14 -23.87 -1.41
CA LEU A 992 -16.95 -22.65 -1.59
C LEU A 992 -17.40 -22.06 -0.24
N LEU A 993 -17.75 -22.93 0.73
CA LEU A 993 -18.11 -22.53 2.09
C LEU A 993 -16.95 -21.86 2.83
N GLN A 994 -15.72 -22.37 2.66
CA GLN A 994 -14.53 -21.80 3.28
C GLN A 994 -14.02 -20.52 2.59
N GLY A 995 -14.38 -20.31 1.32
CA GLY A 995 -13.79 -19.27 0.48
C GLY A 995 -14.47 -17.91 0.54
N LEU A 996 -15.71 -17.86 1.02
CA LEU A 996 -16.50 -16.63 1.03
C LEU A 996 -16.17 -15.75 2.23
N ASP A 997 -16.27 -14.44 2.02
CA ASP A 997 -15.96 -13.42 3.01
C ASP A 997 -16.68 -13.71 4.36
N PRO A 998 -15.94 -13.72 5.48
CA PRO A 998 -16.55 -13.84 6.81
C PRO A 998 -17.65 -12.79 7.05
N GLY A 999 -17.52 -11.58 6.48
CA GLY A 999 -18.55 -10.55 6.49
C GLY A 999 -19.84 -11.01 5.84
N PHE A 1000 -19.76 -11.46 4.58
CA PHE A 1000 -20.91 -12.05 3.86
C PHE A 1000 -21.56 -13.22 4.60
N MET A 1001 -20.76 -14.07 5.25
CA MET A 1001 -21.30 -15.18 6.07
C MET A 1001 -21.89 -14.72 7.41
N SER A 1002 -21.45 -13.60 7.96
CA SER A 1002 -21.93 -13.04 9.23
C SER A 1002 -23.24 -12.25 9.16
N GLU A 1003 -23.61 -11.71 7.99
CA GLU A 1003 -24.88 -11.00 7.80
C GLU A 1003 -26.08 -11.95 7.97
N GLU A 1004 -26.97 -11.70 8.92
CA GLU A 1004 -28.16 -12.53 9.11
C GLU A 1004 -29.23 -12.25 8.03
N LEU A 1005 -29.83 -13.31 7.48
CA LEU A 1005 -30.97 -13.17 6.57
C LEU A 1005 -32.18 -12.62 7.33
N THR A 1006 -32.93 -11.71 6.71
CA THR A 1006 -34.14 -11.14 7.32
C THR A 1006 -35.24 -12.19 7.48
N LYS A 1007 -36.22 -11.94 8.36
CA LYS A 1007 -37.38 -12.84 8.53
C LYS A 1007 -38.14 -13.08 7.23
N GLU A 1008 -38.27 -12.05 6.39
CA GLU A 1008 -38.92 -12.17 5.08
C GLU A 1008 -38.11 -13.04 4.12
N GLN A 1009 -36.77 -12.90 4.14
CA GLN A 1009 -35.89 -13.71 3.32
C GLN A 1009 -35.96 -15.20 3.72
N LEU A 1010 -35.91 -15.49 5.01
CA LEU A 1010 -36.04 -16.85 5.54
C LEU A 1010 -37.42 -17.45 5.25
N GLY A 1011 -38.48 -16.63 5.33
CA GLY A 1011 -39.85 -17.04 5.05
C GLY A 1011 -40.04 -17.59 3.64
N LYS A 1012 -39.27 -17.12 2.65
CA LYS A 1012 -39.31 -17.63 1.26
C LYS A 1012 -38.89 -19.11 1.16
N PHE A 1013 -38.08 -19.57 2.10
CA PHE A 1013 -37.60 -20.95 2.19
C PHE A 1013 -38.31 -21.75 3.29
N GLY A 1014 -39.43 -21.26 3.82
CA GLY A 1014 -40.24 -21.98 4.81
C GLY A 1014 -39.74 -21.91 6.26
N PHE A 1015 -38.70 -21.11 6.55
CA PHE A 1015 -38.20 -20.89 7.91
C PHE A 1015 -38.85 -19.65 8.54
N LYS A 1016 -39.26 -19.72 9.80
CA LYS A 1016 -39.86 -18.57 10.51
C LYS A 1016 -38.80 -17.67 11.15
N SER A 1017 -37.64 -18.24 11.47
CA SER A 1017 -36.55 -17.53 12.13
C SER A 1017 -35.19 -18.21 11.89
N MET A 1018 -34.09 -17.50 12.21
CA MET A 1018 -32.76 -18.10 12.25
C MET A 1018 -32.64 -19.22 13.29
N ALA A 1019 -33.50 -19.25 14.32
CA ALA A 1019 -33.51 -20.33 15.31
C ALA A 1019 -33.96 -21.66 14.65
N ASP A 1020 -34.97 -21.62 13.78
CA ASP A 1020 -35.47 -22.79 13.04
C ASP A 1020 -34.36 -23.41 12.16
N LEU A 1021 -33.48 -22.58 11.59
CA LEU A 1021 -32.35 -23.03 10.78
C LEU A 1021 -31.24 -23.65 11.65
N LYS A 1022 -31.00 -23.11 12.84
CA LYS A 1022 -30.01 -23.60 13.82
C LYS A 1022 -30.42 -24.95 14.47
N GLU A 1023 -31.67 -25.39 14.33
CA GLU A 1023 -32.09 -26.73 14.74
C GLU A 1023 -31.60 -27.84 13.79
N LEU A 1024 -31.12 -27.50 12.60
CA LEU A 1024 -30.57 -28.45 11.64
C LEU A 1024 -29.11 -28.79 11.97
N PRO A 1025 -28.60 -29.97 11.55
CA PRO A 1025 -27.19 -30.28 11.65
C PRO A 1025 -26.32 -29.21 10.98
N THR A 1026 -25.17 -28.87 11.57
CA THR A 1026 -24.27 -27.80 11.11
C THR A 1026 -23.98 -27.88 9.60
N GLU A 1027 -23.66 -29.06 9.07
CA GLU A 1027 -23.35 -29.21 7.63
C GLU A 1027 -24.55 -28.93 6.72
N VAL A 1028 -25.78 -29.23 7.17
CA VAL A 1028 -27.02 -28.90 6.44
C VAL A 1028 -27.27 -27.40 6.53
N GLN A 1029 -27.14 -26.83 7.73
CA GLN A 1029 -27.29 -25.41 7.99
C GLN A 1029 -26.35 -24.57 7.11
N ASP A 1030 -25.07 -24.91 7.07
CA ASP A 1030 -24.05 -24.14 6.34
C ASP A 1030 -24.33 -24.09 4.84
N ASN A 1031 -24.67 -25.25 4.25
CA ASN A 1031 -25.04 -25.34 2.83
C ASN A 1031 -26.33 -24.57 2.53
N LEU A 1032 -27.35 -24.65 3.40
CA LEU A 1032 -28.61 -23.92 3.25
C LEU A 1032 -28.43 -22.41 3.38
N LEU A 1033 -27.72 -21.96 4.41
CA LEU A 1033 -27.46 -20.55 4.66
C LEU A 1033 -26.72 -19.93 3.48
N LEU A 1034 -25.66 -20.60 3.00
CA LEU A 1034 -24.93 -20.12 1.85
C LEU A 1034 -25.78 -20.14 0.57
N GLY A 1035 -26.52 -21.23 0.32
CA GLY A 1035 -27.41 -21.34 -0.84
C GLY A 1035 -28.45 -20.22 -0.88
N MET A 1036 -29.06 -19.89 0.26
CA MET A 1036 -30.03 -18.80 0.38
C MET A 1036 -29.38 -17.43 0.13
N LYS A 1037 -28.19 -17.18 0.67
CA LYS A 1037 -27.47 -15.92 0.45
C LYS A 1037 -27.09 -15.74 -1.03
N LEU A 1038 -26.55 -16.77 -1.67
CA LEU A 1038 -26.26 -16.74 -3.11
C LEU A 1038 -27.53 -16.58 -3.95
N PHE A 1039 -28.64 -17.20 -3.55
CA PHE A 1039 -29.91 -17.01 -4.23
C PHE A 1039 -30.34 -15.54 -4.23
N TYR A 1040 -30.23 -14.84 -3.09
CA TYR A 1040 -30.57 -13.41 -3.02
C TYR A 1040 -29.57 -12.53 -3.78
N LEU A 1041 -28.28 -12.86 -3.74
CA LEU A 1041 -27.25 -12.13 -4.48
C LEU A 1041 -27.43 -12.27 -6.01
N LEU A 1042 -27.76 -13.47 -6.49
CA LEU A 1042 -27.88 -13.77 -7.92
C LEU A 1042 -29.27 -13.49 -8.50
N SER A 1043 -30.31 -13.35 -7.66
CA SER A 1043 -31.66 -13.07 -8.14
C SER A 1043 -31.78 -11.77 -8.96
N PRO A 1044 -31.13 -10.64 -8.61
CA PRO A 1044 -31.09 -9.44 -9.45
C PRO A 1044 -30.41 -9.69 -10.80
N VAL A 1045 -29.28 -10.43 -10.81
CA VAL A 1045 -28.53 -10.76 -12.02
C VAL A 1045 -29.41 -11.51 -13.02
N TYR A 1046 -30.16 -12.50 -12.54
CA TYR A 1046 -31.03 -13.30 -13.40
C TYR A 1046 -32.15 -12.49 -14.06
N LYS A 1047 -32.67 -11.44 -13.40
CA LYS A 1047 -33.69 -10.56 -14.00
C LYS A 1047 -33.18 -9.91 -15.29
N VAL A 1048 -31.87 -9.68 -15.37
CA VAL A 1048 -31.19 -9.04 -16.50
C VAL A 1048 -30.60 -10.09 -17.45
N TYR A 1049 -30.17 -11.26 -16.94
CA TYR A 1049 -29.57 -12.34 -17.72
C TYR A 1049 -30.24 -13.70 -17.48
N SER A 1050 -31.22 -14.02 -18.34
CA SER A 1050 -32.04 -15.23 -18.20
C SER A 1050 -31.34 -16.55 -18.57
N GLN A 1051 -30.16 -16.47 -19.20
CA GLN A 1051 -29.37 -17.64 -19.62
C GLN A 1051 -28.25 -18.00 -18.63
N LEU A 1052 -28.25 -17.40 -17.44
CA LEU A 1052 -27.23 -17.68 -16.43
C LEU A 1052 -27.31 -19.14 -15.94
N ASP A 1053 -26.16 -19.82 -15.89
CA ASP A 1053 -26.06 -21.12 -15.24
C ASP A 1053 -26.17 -20.97 -13.72
N ALA A 1054 -27.23 -21.55 -13.17
CA ALA A 1054 -27.56 -21.48 -11.76
C ALA A 1054 -27.00 -22.67 -10.95
N SER A 1055 -26.20 -23.53 -11.59
CA SER A 1055 -25.59 -24.72 -10.98
C SER A 1055 -24.79 -24.41 -9.70
N CYS A 1056 -24.01 -23.33 -9.69
CA CYS A 1056 -23.22 -22.90 -8.52
C CYS A 1056 -24.05 -22.62 -7.25
N CYS A 1057 -25.31 -22.19 -7.42
CA CYS A 1057 -26.22 -21.94 -6.31
C CYS A 1057 -27.07 -23.18 -6.00
N ALA A 1058 -27.59 -23.85 -7.03
CA ALA A 1058 -28.46 -25.02 -6.89
C ALA A 1058 -27.75 -26.20 -6.20
N ILE A 1059 -26.44 -26.36 -6.43
CA ILE A 1059 -25.68 -27.48 -5.89
C ILE A 1059 -25.61 -27.49 -4.36
N LEU A 1060 -25.61 -26.31 -3.72
CA LEU A 1060 -25.63 -26.18 -2.27
C LEU A 1060 -26.95 -26.71 -1.68
N PHE A 1061 -28.06 -26.42 -2.34
CA PHE A 1061 -29.37 -26.94 -1.96
C PHE A 1061 -29.47 -28.45 -2.21
N CYS A 1062 -28.92 -28.94 -3.32
CA CYS A 1062 -28.81 -30.38 -3.58
C CYS A 1062 -28.02 -31.10 -2.47
N LYS A 1063 -26.88 -30.53 -2.06
CA LYS A 1063 -26.05 -31.10 -1.01
C LYS A 1063 -26.73 -31.08 0.35
N ALA A 1064 -27.37 -29.97 0.70
CA ALA A 1064 -28.17 -29.85 1.92
C ALA A 1064 -29.29 -30.90 1.98
N LEU A 1065 -29.99 -31.14 0.87
CA LEU A 1065 -31.02 -32.16 0.79
C LEU A 1065 -30.44 -33.58 0.96
N GLU A 1066 -29.34 -33.90 0.29
CA GLU A 1066 -28.66 -35.20 0.46
C GLU A 1066 -28.24 -35.44 1.93
N LEU A 1067 -27.61 -34.45 2.56
CA LEU A 1067 -27.19 -34.54 3.97
C LEU A 1067 -28.39 -34.67 4.91
N ARG A 1068 -29.49 -33.96 4.62
CA ARG A 1068 -30.74 -34.08 5.38
C ARG A 1068 -31.36 -35.48 5.23
N MET A 1069 -31.35 -36.04 4.03
CA MET A 1069 -31.82 -37.41 3.79
C MET A 1069 -30.97 -38.42 4.55
N LYS A 1070 -29.64 -38.28 4.56
CA LYS A 1070 -28.74 -39.12 5.37
C LYS A 1070 -29.08 -39.03 6.84
N GLU A 1071 -29.17 -37.82 7.39
CA GLU A 1071 -29.46 -37.60 8.80
C GLU A 1071 -30.83 -38.11 9.23
N CYS A 1072 -31.82 -38.12 8.34
CA CYS A 1072 -33.16 -38.59 8.64
C CYS A 1072 -33.37 -40.08 8.39
N PHE A 1073 -32.73 -40.66 7.37
CA PHE A 1073 -33.07 -42.00 6.89
C PHE A 1073 -31.95 -43.03 7.05
N GLU A 1074 -30.68 -42.66 7.09
CA GLU A 1074 -29.55 -43.61 7.04
C GLU A 1074 -29.65 -44.69 8.12
N GLU A 1075 -29.63 -44.28 9.39
CA GLU A 1075 -29.72 -45.20 10.54
C GLU A 1075 -31.04 -46.00 10.51
N SER A 1076 -32.14 -45.32 10.17
CA SER A 1076 -33.46 -45.95 10.22
C SER A 1076 -33.68 -47.00 9.15
N LEU A 1077 -33.20 -46.77 7.93
CA LEU A 1077 -33.30 -47.73 6.84
C LEU A 1077 -32.36 -48.91 7.06
N LYS A 1078 -31.16 -48.66 7.61
CA LYS A 1078 -30.23 -49.71 8.04
C LYS A 1078 -30.84 -50.62 9.10
N ALA A 1079 -31.59 -50.07 10.05
CA ALA A 1079 -32.24 -50.86 11.10
C ALA A 1079 -33.51 -51.59 10.63
N VAL A 1080 -34.31 -50.94 9.77
CA VAL A 1080 -35.61 -51.47 9.33
C VAL A 1080 -35.46 -52.49 8.19
N PHE A 1081 -34.45 -52.31 7.34
CA PHE A 1081 -34.17 -53.12 6.15
C PHE A 1081 -32.67 -53.51 6.05
N PRO A 1082 -32.08 -54.19 7.04
CA PRO A 1082 -30.63 -54.42 7.11
C PRO A 1082 -30.08 -55.25 5.93
N GLU A 1083 -30.86 -56.23 5.46
CA GLU A 1083 -30.50 -57.15 4.38
C GLU A 1083 -30.79 -56.60 2.98
N GLU A 1084 -31.41 -55.41 2.88
CA GLU A 1084 -31.76 -54.82 1.61
C GLU A 1084 -30.48 -54.45 0.84
N LYS A 1085 -30.40 -54.86 -0.42
CA LYS A 1085 -29.17 -54.69 -1.19
C LYS A 1085 -29.27 -53.44 -2.05
N ILE A 1086 -28.33 -52.53 -1.84
CA ILE A 1086 -28.11 -51.38 -2.71
C ILE A 1086 -26.76 -51.49 -3.38
N ARG A 1087 -26.46 -50.61 -4.33
CA ARG A 1087 -25.23 -50.71 -5.10
C ARG A 1087 -24.03 -50.13 -4.35
N GLY A 1088 -22.90 -50.86 -4.32
CA GLY A 1088 -21.65 -50.36 -3.71
C GLY A 1088 -20.84 -49.44 -4.63
N GLN A 1089 -20.06 -48.51 -4.08
CA GLN A 1089 -19.16 -47.64 -4.86
C GLN A 1089 -17.82 -48.34 -5.18
N GLY A 1090 -17.42 -48.34 -6.46
CA GLY A 1090 -16.12 -48.81 -6.97
C GLY A 1090 -16.22 -49.92 -8.03
N LYS A 1091 -15.28 -49.97 -8.99
CA LYS A 1091 -15.25 -51.03 -10.03
C LYS A 1091 -15.16 -52.41 -9.37
N GLY A 1092 -16.16 -53.26 -9.60
CA GLY A 1092 -16.20 -54.66 -9.14
C GLY A 1092 -16.90 -54.92 -7.80
N ARG A 1093 -17.56 -53.91 -7.19
CA ARG A 1093 -18.11 -54.04 -5.83
C ARG A 1093 -19.55 -54.58 -5.72
N GLY A 1094 -20.27 -54.75 -6.84
CA GLY A 1094 -21.59 -55.38 -6.88
C GLY A 1094 -22.65 -54.70 -6.00
N SER A 1095 -23.58 -55.49 -5.45
CA SER A 1095 -24.58 -55.05 -4.47
C SER A 1095 -24.11 -55.30 -3.03
N VAL A 1096 -24.35 -54.33 -2.16
CA VAL A 1096 -23.98 -54.26 -0.74
C VAL A 1096 -25.25 -54.13 0.09
N GLU A 1097 -25.38 -54.95 1.14
CA GLU A 1097 -26.49 -54.87 2.10
C GLU A 1097 -26.45 -53.55 2.87
N LEU A 1098 -27.61 -52.91 3.08
CA LEU A 1098 -27.73 -51.58 3.70
C LEU A 1098 -26.95 -51.47 5.01
N GLN A 1099 -26.97 -52.52 5.86
CA GLN A 1099 -26.22 -52.56 7.11
C GLN A 1099 -24.70 -52.30 6.96
N ASN A 1100 -24.11 -52.66 5.81
CA ASN A 1100 -22.68 -52.58 5.52
C ASN A 1100 -22.32 -51.40 4.61
N VAL A 1101 -23.30 -50.59 4.20
CA VAL A 1101 -23.10 -49.46 3.29
C VAL A 1101 -22.47 -48.28 4.02
N LYS A 1102 -21.44 -47.69 3.42
CA LYS A 1102 -20.82 -46.46 3.93
C LYS A 1102 -21.71 -45.25 3.62
N SER A 1103 -21.73 -44.24 4.49
CA SER A 1103 -22.58 -43.05 4.32
C SER A 1103 -22.35 -42.31 3.00
N ASN A 1104 -21.12 -42.33 2.45
CA ASN A 1104 -20.81 -41.72 1.15
C ASN A 1104 -21.40 -42.46 -0.06
N GLU A 1105 -21.86 -43.70 0.12
CA GLU A 1105 -22.51 -44.54 -0.90
C GLU A 1105 -24.05 -44.35 -0.92
N LEU A 1106 -24.63 -43.76 0.14
CA LEU A 1106 -26.05 -43.40 0.21
C LEU A 1106 -26.31 -42.03 -0.43
N THR A 1107 -26.37 -41.99 -1.76
CA THR A 1107 -26.70 -40.79 -2.55
C THR A 1107 -28.20 -40.50 -2.52
N LEU A 1108 -28.60 -39.32 -3.02
CA LEU A 1108 -30.01 -38.96 -3.20
C LEU A 1108 -30.75 -39.96 -4.13
N GLY A 1109 -30.06 -40.48 -5.15
CA GLY A 1109 -30.56 -41.55 -6.02
C GLY A 1109 -30.79 -42.85 -5.28
N ALA A 1110 -29.85 -43.26 -4.41
CA ALA A 1110 -29.99 -44.46 -3.58
C ALA A 1110 -31.22 -44.36 -2.66
N PHE A 1111 -31.43 -43.23 -1.97
CA PHE A 1111 -32.64 -43.02 -1.15
C PHE A 1111 -33.92 -43.10 -1.98
N GLN A 1112 -33.93 -42.48 -3.16
CA GLN A 1112 -35.09 -42.52 -4.05
C GLN A 1112 -35.43 -43.95 -4.51
N ALA A 1113 -34.44 -44.78 -4.79
CA ALA A 1113 -34.63 -46.18 -5.16
C ALA A 1113 -35.18 -47.02 -4.00
N ILE A 1114 -34.53 -46.97 -2.83
CA ILE A 1114 -34.94 -47.72 -1.63
C ILE A 1114 -36.37 -47.36 -1.23
N LEU A 1115 -36.65 -46.05 -1.11
CA LEU A 1115 -37.95 -45.58 -0.67
C LEU A 1115 -39.04 -45.90 -1.71
N TYR A 1116 -38.72 -45.87 -3.00
CA TYR A 1116 -39.67 -46.30 -4.03
C TYR A 1116 -40.03 -47.77 -3.86
N GLU A 1117 -39.04 -48.65 -3.76
CA GLU A 1117 -39.30 -50.09 -3.64
C GLU A 1117 -40.08 -50.43 -2.37
N LYS A 1118 -39.72 -49.79 -1.25
CA LYS A 1118 -40.30 -50.10 0.07
C LYS A 1118 -41.52 -49.26 0.45
N ARG A 1119 -42.01 -48.34 -0.39
CA ARG A 1119 -43.12 -47.41 -0.07
C ARG A 1119 -44.37 -48.07 0.52
N THR A 1120 -44.76 -49.22 0.01
CA THR A 1120 -45.92 -49.99 0.53
C THR A 1120 -45.66 -50.53 1.93
N GLU A 1121 -44.45 -51.03 2.19
CA GLU A 1121 -44.08 -51.55 3.50
C GLU A 1121 -43.86 -50.43 4.53
N LEU A 1122 -43.23 -49.33 4.10
CA LEU A 1122 -43.09 -48.11 4.90
C LEU A 1122 -44.45 -47.58 5.34
N GLY A 1123 -45.42 -47.46 4.42
CA GLY A 1123 -46.79 -47.04 4.75
C GLY A 1123 -47.46 -47.97 5.76
N ARG A 1124 -47.30 -49.30 5.61
CA ARG A 1124 -47.84 -50.28 6.56
C ARG A 1124 -47.21 -50.14 7.95
N ARG A 1125 -45.89 -49.95 8.03
CA ARG A 1125 -45.17 -49.76 9.30
C ARG A 1125 -45.55 -48.46 10.00
N MET A 1126 -45.77 -47.39 9.23
CA MET A 1126 -46.24 -46.12 9.77
C MET A 1126 -47.66 -46.24 10.35
N ALA A 1127 -48.57 -46.96 9.67
CA ALA A 1127 -49.89 -47.28 10.21
C ALA A 1127 -49.80 -48.11 11.51
N GLN A 1128 -48.91 -49.11 11.58
CA GLN A 1128 -48.66 -49.89 12.82
C GLN A 1128 -48.16 -49.03 13.99
N LYS A 1129 -47.50 -47.90 13.70
CA LYS A 1129 -47.03 -46.93 14.69
C LYS A 1129 -48.05 -45.83 15.02
N GLY A 1130 -49.31 -45.99 14.60
CA GLY A 1130 -50.40 -45.05 14.86
C GLY A 1130 -50.31 -43.74 14.07
N LYS A 1131 -49.65 -43.77 12.90
CA LYS A 1131 -49.43 -42.63 12.01
C LYS A 1131 -50.02 -42.89 10.63
N GLU A 1132 -51.34 -43.09 10.61
CA GLU A 1132 -52.10 -43.45 9.40
C GLU A 1132 -52.03 -42.39 8.31
N GLU A 1133 -51.75 -41.13 8.67
CA GLU A 1133 -51.55 -40.02 7.74
C GLU A 1133 -50.29 -40.17 6.84
N TYR A 1134 -49.36 -41.07 7.20
CA TYR A 1134 -48.16 -41.42 6.42
C TYR A 1134 -48.30 -42.79 5.75
N GLY A 1135 -49.48 -43.06 5.17
CA GLY A 1135 -49.79 -44.28 4.43
C GLY A 1135 -49.15 -44.36 3.04
N PHE A 1136 -49.58 -45.34 2.23
CA PHE A 1136 -49.03 -45.57 0.89
C PHE A 1136 -49.08 -44.32 -0.01
N GLU A 1137 -50.21 -43.62 -0.06
CA GLU A 1137 -50.40 -42.42 -0.89
C GLU A 1137 -49.42 -41.30 -0.51
N TRP A 1138 -49.10 -41.16 0.79
CA TRP A 1138 -48.11 -40.20 1.26
C TRP A 1138 -46.69 -40.59 0.81
N TRP A 1139 -46.29 -41.86 0.97
CA TRP A 1139 -44.97 -42.31 0.54
C TRP A 1139 -44.81 -42.28 -0.98
N ASP A 1140 -45.86 -42.58 -1.74
CA ASP A 1140 -45.86 -42.49 -3.20
C ASP A 1140 -45.67 -41.04 -3.66
N ALA A 1141 -46.38 -40.09 -3.04
CA ALA A 1141 -46.18 -38.66 -3.26
C ALA A 1141 -44.77 -38.20 -2.83
N PHE A 1142 -44.26 -38.66 -1.68
CA PHE A 1142 -42.94 -38.26 -1.16
C PHE A 1142 -41.83 -38.71 -2.11
N VAL A 1143 -41.90 -39.96 -2.57
CA VAL A 1143 -40.94 -40.53 -3.51
C VAL A 1143 -41.06 -39.89 -4.90
N ALA A 1144 -42.27 -39.55 -5.36
CA ALA A 1144 -42.46 -38.83 -6.62
C ALA A 1144 -41.77 -37.46 -6.58
N ARG A 1145 -41.96 -36.69 -5.50
CA ARG A 1145 -41.29 -35.38 -5.33
C ARG A 1145 -39.78 -35.54 -5.13
N LEU A 1146 -39.34 -36.59 -4.43
CA LEU A 1146 -37.91 -36.90 -4.28
C LEU A 1146 -37.27 -37.25 -5.63
N ARG A 1147 -37.98 -37.98 -6.50
CA ARG A 1147 -37.55 -38.26 -7.87
C ARG A 1147 -37.42 -36.98 -8.69
N GLU A 1148 -38.34 -36.04 -8.56
CA GLU A 1148 -38.24 -34.72 -9.21
C GLU A 1148 -37.01 -33.92 -8.72
N CYS A 1149 -36.67 -34.03 -7.43
CA CYS A 1149 -35.45 -33.44 -6.86
C CYS A 1149 -34.19 -34.15 -7.35
N THR A 1150 -34.18 -35.48 -7.37
CA THR A 1150 -33.07 -36.29 -7.91
C THR A 1150 -32.84 -35.99 -9.38
N GLY A 1151 -33.89 -35.95 -10.21
CA GLY A 1151 -33.78 -35.62 -11.63
C GLY A 1151 -33.18 -34.22 -11.88
N ARG A 1152 -33.60 -33.22 -11.10
CA ARG A 1152 -33.01 -31.86 -11.17
C ARG A 1152 -31.58 -31.83 -10.67
N ARG A 1153 -31.26 -32.58 -9.61
CA ARG A 1153 -29.88 -32.76 -9.12
C ARG A 1153 -28.99 -33.40 -10.18
N ASN A 1154 -29.47 -34.43 -10.88
CA ASN A 1154 -28.75 -35.03 -12.01
C ASN A 1154 -28.47 -33.97 -13.08
N ARG A 1155 -29.49 -33.22 -13.52
CA ARG A 1155 -29.33 -32.12 -14.50
C ARG A 1155 -28.35 -31.05 -14.03
N CYS A 1156 -28.38 -30.67 -12.76
CA CYS A 1156 -27.44 -29.73 -12.16
C CYS A 1156 -26.00 -30.28 -12.13
N CYS A 1157 -25.84 -31.59 -12.00
CA CYS A 1157 -24.54 -32.28 -11.97
C CYS A 1157 -23.91 -32.56 -13.35
N HIS A 1158 -24.69 -32.46 -14.44
CA HIS A 1158 -24.19 -32.62 -15.81
C HIS A 1158 -23.52 -31.33 -16.31
N SER A 1159 -22.64 -31.45 -17.31
CA SER A 1159 -21.94 -30.30 -17.92
C SER A 1159 -22.83 -29.40 -18.81
N GLY A 1160 -24.16 -29.45 -18.64
CA GLY A 1160 -25.14 -28.67 -19.39
C GLY A 1160 -25.68 -27.49 -18.58
N LEU A 1161 -26.37 -26.55 -19.25
CA LEU A 1161 -26.92 -25.35 -18.64
C LEU A 1161 -28.05 -25.67 -17.63
N PHE A 1162 -27.88 -25.32 -16.34
CA PHE A 1162 -28.94 -25.42 -15.34
C PHE A 1162 -29.62 -24.07 -15.11
N SER A 1163 -30.77 -23.83 -15.75
CA SER A 1163 -31.43 -22.52 -15.70
C SER A 1163 -31.96 -22.14 -14.31
N TRP A 1164 -32.07 -20.83 -14.02
CA TRP A 1164 -32.69 -20.33 -12.80
C TRP A 1164 -34.17 -20.73 -12.65
N LYS A 1165 -34.86 -20.97 -13.77
CA LYS A 1165 -36.23 -21.51 -13.77
C LYS A 1165 -36.24 -22.93 -13.18
N GLU A 1166 -35.30 -23.78 -13.60
CA GLU A 1166 -35.10 -25.11 -13.01
C GLU A 1166 -34.72 -25.02 -11.53
N GLN A 1167 -33.88 -24.06 -11.14
CA GLN A 1167 -33.58 -23.81 -9.73
C GLN A 1167 -34.84 -23.41 -8.95
N SER A 1168 -35.67 -22.53 -9.49
CA SER A 1168 -36.89 -22.07 -8.82
C SER A 1168 -37.87 -23.22 -8.61
N TYR A 1169 -38.02 -24.13 -9.58
CA TYR A 1169 -38.80 -25.36 -9.41
C TYR A 1169 -38.18 -26.30 -8.38
N PHE A 1170 -36.86 -26.46 -8.39
CA PHE A 1170 -36.17 -27.29 -7.39
C PHE A 1170 -36.40 -26.76 -5.97
N LEU A 1171 -36.27 -25.45 -5.76
CA LEU A 1171 -36.55 -24.81 -4.47
C LEU A 1171 -38.03 -24.95 -4.05
N ALA A 1172 -38.95 -24.89 -5.01
CA ALA A 1172 -40.37 -25.11 -4.73
C ALA A 1172 -40.63 -26.54 -4.21
N GLU A 1173 -40.06 -27.59 -4.83
CA GLU A 1173 -40.21 -28.96 -4.32
C GLU A 1173 -39.51 -29.18 -2.98
N MET A 1174 -38.35 -28.54 -2.79
CA MET A 1174 -37.55 -28.70 -1.58
C MET A 1174 -38.18 -28.03 -0.34
N PHE A 1175 -38.77 -26.84 -0.50
CA PHE A 1175 -39.21 -26.01 0.62
C PHE A 1175 -40.72 -25.72 0.66
N MET A 1176 -41.41 -25.75 -0.48
CA MET A 1176 -42.80 -25.30 -0.57
C MET A 1176 -43.79 -26.47 -0.62
N ARG A 1177 -44.99 -26.19 -0.11
CA ARG A 1177 -46.15 -27.06 -0.28
C ARG A 1177 -46.67 -26.98 -1.70
N ASN A 1178 -46.83 -28.12 -2.37
CA ASN A 1178 -47.42 -28.16 -3.71
C ASN A 1178 -48.95 -28.03 -3.62
N ARG A 1179 -49.54 -27.15 -4.43
CA ARG A 1179 -51.00 -26.97 -4.49
C ARG A 1179 -51.70 -28.01 -5.37
N SER A 1180 -50.97 -28.78 -6.18
CA SER A 1180 -51.52 -29.83 -7.05
C SER A 1180 -51.71 -31.19 -6.38
N ASP A 1181 -51.12 -31.41 -5.20
CA ASP A 1181 -51.37 -32.61 -4.37
C ASP A 1181 -52.69 -32.43 -3.61
N SER A 1182 -53.82 -32.62 -4.30
CA SER A 1182 -55.15 -32.48 -3.70
C SER A 1182 -55.51 -33.62 -2.74
N GLN A 1183 -54.75 -34.71 -2.73
CA GLN A 1183 -55.02 -35.92 -1.94
C GLN A 1183 -54.15 -36.07 -0.68
N VAL A 1184 -52.99 -35.41 -0.59
CA VAL A 1184 -52.06 -35.56 0.56
C VAL A 1184 -51.53 -34.19 1.02
N ARG A 1185 -51.57 -33.94 2.33
CA ARG A 1185 -50.98 -32.73 2.93
C ARG A 1185 -49.48 -32.94 3.16
N MET A 1186 -48.65 -32.39 2.27
CA MET A 1186 -47.19 -32.49 2.34
C MET A 1186 -46.52 -31.12 2.14
N ASP A 1187 -45.64 -30.74 3.07
CA ASP A 1187 -44.80 -29.55 2.94
C ASP A 1187 -43.60 -29.82 2.01
N GLY A 1188 -42.55 -28.99 2.05
CA GLY A 1188 -41.33 -29.24 1.25
C GLY A 1188 -40.59 -30.49 1.69
N ILE A 1189 -39.97 -31.22 0.74
CA ILE A 1189 -39.28 -32.50 1.03
C ILE A 1189 -38.23 -32.37 2.13
N LEU A 1190 -37.51 -31.25 2.20
CA LEU A 1190 -36.49 -31.02 3.23
C LEU A 1190 -37.09 -31.14 4.65
N PHE A 1191 -38.29 -30.61 4.84
CA PHE A 1191 -38.99 -30.63 6.13
C PHE A 1191 -39.63 -31.99 6.40
N GLU A 1192 -40.26 -32.58 5.39
CA GLU A 1192 -40.94 -33.88 5.47
C GLU A 1192 -39.99 -35.05 5.67
N SER A 1193 -38.73 -34.91 5.25
CA SER A 1193 -37.67 -35.91 5.45
C SER A 1193 -37.52 -36.35 6.91
N LYS A 1194 -37.87 -35.48 7.87
CA LYS A 1194 -37.86 -35.78 9.32
C LYS A 1194 -38.68 -37.02 9.69
N ILE A 1195 -39.61 -37.46 8.83
CA ILE A 1195 -40.36 -38.70 9.02
C ILE A 1195 -39.47 -39.94 9.07
N GLY A 1196 -38.31 -39.93 8.39
CA GLY A 1196 -37.36 -41.06 8.39
C GLY A 1196 -36.94 -41.46 9.80
N LYS A 1197 -36.72 -40.48 10.68
CA LYS A 1197 -36.35 -40.71 12.09
C LYS A 1197 -37.42 -41.44 12.91
N LYS A 1198 -38.65 -41.50 12.40
CA LYS A 1198 -39.80 -42.16 13.03
C LYS A 1198 -40.05 -43.58 12.51
N LEU A 1199 -39.21 -44.07 11.58
CA LEU A 1199 -39.32 -45.42 11.00
C LEU A 1199 -38.85 -46.52 11.97
N CYS A 1200 -37.86 -46.23 12.81
CA CYS A 1200 -37.43 -47.10 13.90
C CYS A 1200 -38.39 -47.11 15.07
#